data_AF-A0A5B2VT60-F1
#
_entry.id   AF-A0A5B2VT60-F1
#
_cell.length_a   1.000
_cell.length_b   1.000
_cell.length_c   1.000
_cell.angle_alpha   90.00
_cell.angle_beta   90.00
_cell.angle_gamma   90.00
#
_symmetry.space_group_name_H-M   'P 1'
#
loop_
_entity.id
_entity.type
_entity.pdbx_description
1 polymer ?
#
loop_
_entity_poly.entity_id
_entity_poly.type
_entity_poly.pdbx_seq_one_letter_code
_entity_poly.pdbx_strand_id
1 'polypeptide(L)'
;MLHYILFLILLSGAGCRKAGLDNSKFDNLLPPVQQPHPPLNPETLKDKNGWTIDTLEKGLIHYQFANYLQTQTANQLVNVVELDLTNPDYELQFVSLTARDTLSSVAKNYDAVIGINGTYEIEASFIKTNSNIVSPVTLDSGNLRFWKHEGAIFYNGGQDAKIEYGTKASYLQSPYANLFSGAPMLIDNYKTVGENFVGDVTGINLNGLDAEDYRRHQGLRNPRTVVALTADKKLLMITIDGRFPESAGMTAKEMTLFMSTYFAPQSALNLDGGGSTTMFIKGQGTNGIVNYPSDNGTHDHYGQRLLRTFILVKKKGGGQQFAGGDGTQNNPYLIASAQHLQNMKTLNWSQTETNRYYFKMTADIDMTGQNWGPLNNVDPYARYLHFDGDGHIIKNLTVAKSAYGSLFGVLFGSCKNLGLVNVNIESSSGGGAFAGYLGLKAPDKAVKTGILENCFSTGKVSGTDAVGGLVGNVGKPNGTSISSITNCFSTATVTATNTGASSARAGGIVGINYDGGKIENCFASGKIISNTTSGKGAGGVIGWSDSKFKNLVAFNESVSNVGAGTAGRISSAMGLVNGIIAQGENCWAADKVVVLKNGTPVPASSYVTGEVTVKETAYDGETKSADFLKDINNYSFILNWKLGPNNPWAATTNKEGMPVLQWLFLRGDYDTYY
;
A
#
# COMPACT_ATOMS: atom_id res chain seq x y z
N MET A 1 6.47 -45.91 86.36
CA MET A 1 7.48 -46.01 85.28
C MET A 1 6.87 -46.89 84.21
N LEU A 2 6.42 -46.26 83.12
CA LEU A 2 5.21 -46.67 82.41
C LEU A 2 5.15 -45.90 81.07
N HIS A 3 4.48 -46.47 80.05
CA HIS A 3 4.15 -45.89 78.73
C HIS A 3 5.20 -46.01 77.61
N TYR A 4 4.87 -46.49 76.39
CA TYR A 4 3.78 -47.34 75.83
C TYR A 4 4.27 -47.73 74.39
N ILE A 5 4.05 -48.92 73.79
CA ILE A 5 2.84 -49.37 73.04
C ILE A 5 2.52 -48.41 71.84
N LEU A 6 2.31 -48.82 70.56
CA LEU A 6 2.02 -50.12 69.92
C LEU A 6 2.15 -50.05 68.35
N PHE A 7 2.17 -51.22 67.66
CA PHE A 7 1.43 -51.62 66.43
C PHE A 7 1.38 -50.76 65.13
N LEU A 8 1.73 -51.31 63.94
CA LEU A 8 0.87 -51.92 62.87
C LEU A 8 0.18 -50.89 61.92
N ILE A 9 -0.17 -51.12 60.63
CA ILE A 9 0.11 -52.18 59.62
C ILE A 9 -0.29 -51.66 58.21
N LEU A 10 0.19 -52.27 57.09
CA LEU A 10 -0.38 -52.39 55.71
C LEU A 10 -1.31 -51.25 55.16
N LEU A 11 -1.18 -50.66 53.96
CA LEU A 11 -1.00 -51.11 52.55
C LEU A 11 -0.71 -49.83 51.69
N SER A 12 -0.41 -49.77 50.39
CA SER A 12 -0.06 -50.71 49.30
C SER A 12 0.41 -49.92 48.07
N GLY A 13 1.14 -50.55 47.12
CA GLY A 13 1.28 -50.04 45.74
C GLY A 13 2.73 -49.97 45.25
N ALA A 14 3.08 -50.77 44.25
CA ALA A 14 4.41 -50.78 43.65
C ALA A 14 4.54 -49.75 42.50
N GLY A 15 5.74 -49.18 42.32
CA GLY A 15 6.06 -48.32 41.17
C GLY A 15 7.46 -47.71 41.27
N CYS A 16 8.41 -48.19 40.46
CA CYS A 16 9.83 -47.87 40.61
C CYS A 16 10.27 -46.65 39.79
N ARG A 17 11.03 -45.71 40.39
CA ARG A 17 12.01 -44.85 39.70
C ARG A 17 13.23 -44.62 40.61
N LYS A 18 14.44 -44.80 40.06
CA LYS A 18 15.70 -44.41 40.74
C LYS A 18 15.84 -42.89 40.72
N ALA A 19 16.15 -42.29 41.87
CA ALA A 19 16.62 -40.91 41.95
C ALA A 19 18.09 -40.84 41.50
N GLY A 20 18.44 -39.80 40.74
CA GLY A 20 19.83 -39.45 40.44
C GLY A 20 20.49 -38.77 41.64
N LEU A 21 21.82 -38.90 41.75
CA LEU A 21 22.61 -38.20 42.76
C LEU A 21 22.71 -36.71 42.41
N ASP A 22 22.52 -35.86 43.41
CA ASP A 22 22.66 -34.41 43.31
C ASP A 22 24.13 -33.99 43.54
N ASN A 23 24.70 -33.27 42.57
CA ASN A 23 26.08 -32.77 42.58
C ASN A 23 26.21 -31.29 42.99
N SER A 24 25.13 -30.66 43.50
CA SER A 24 25.03 -29.23 43.92
C SER A 24 26.06 -28.72 44.96
N LYS A 25 27.05 -29.54 45.34
CA LYS A 25 28.07 -29.22 46.36
C LYS A 25 29.49 -29.03 45.81
N PHE A 26 29.70 -29.10 44.49
CA PHE A 26 31.02 -28.90 43.88
C PHE A 26 31.18 -27.56 43.12
N ASP A 27 30.12 -26.80 42.89
CA ASP A 27 30.16 -25.56 42.08
C ASP A 27 30.96 -24.41 42.73
N ASN A 28 31.22 -24.48 44.05
CA ASN A 28 31.88 -23.40 44.81
C ASN A 28 33.41 -23.58 45.00
N LEU A 29 34.07 -24.42 44.19
CA LEU A 29 35.53 -24.64 44.25
C LEU A 29 36.33 -24.07 43.07
N LEU A 30 35.68 -23.33 42.16
CA LEU A 30 36.35 -22.55 41.14
C LEU A 30 36.23 -21.06 41.46
N PRO A 31 37.32 -20.26 41.36
CA PRO A 31 37.18 -18.81 41.40
C PRO A 31 36.26 -18.38 40.23
N PRO A 32 35.40 -17.38 40.43
CA PRO A 32 34.43 -16.99 39.41
C PRO A 32 35.16 -16.62 38.12
N VAL A 33 34.90 -17.36 37.04
CA VAL A 33 35.31 -16.97 35.70
C VAL A 33 34.59 -15.67 35.40
N GLN A 34 35.34 -14.57 35.43
CA GLN A 34 34.83 -13.25 35.13
C GLN A 34 34.47 -13.22 33.63
N GLN A 35 33.22 -13.56 33.32
CA GLN A 35 32.65 -13.39 31.99
C GLN A 35 32.86 -11.93 31.59
N PRO A 36 33.51 -11.64 30.45
CA PRO A 36 33.72 -10.26 30.04
C PRO A 36 32.35 -9.62 29.79
N HIS A 37 31.98 -8.65 30.62
CA HIS A 37 30.76 -7.88 30.42
C HIS A 37 30.87 -7.15 29.07
N PRO A 38 29.88 -7.28 28.15
CA PRO A 38 29.86 -6.48 26.95
C PRO A 38 29.73 -4.99 27.32
N PRO A 39 30.44 -4.07 26.65
CA PRO A 39 30.27 -2.64 26.91
C PRO A 39 28.84 -2.19 26.59
N LEU A 40 28.35 -1.18 27.32
CA LEU A 40 27.14 -0.45 26.96
C LEU A 40 27.41 0.40 25.72
N ASN A 41 26.78 0.05 24.58
CA ASN A 41 26.89 0.69 23.26
C ASN A 41 28.31 1.21 22.91
N PRO A 42 29.28 0.32 22.65
CA PRO A 42 30.53 0.72 22.01
C PRO A 42 30.25 1.14 20.56
N GLU A 43 31.11 2.00 20.00
CA GLU A 43 31.11 2.25 18.55
C GLU A 43 31.41 0.95 17.79
N THR A 44 30.63 0.65 16.75
CA THR A 44 30.74 -0.60 15.98
C THR A 44 32.10 -0.75 15.28
N LEU A 45 32.65 0.36 14.77
CA LEU A 45 34.00 0.44 14.24
C LEU A 45 34.98 0.84 15.36
N LYS A 46 35.85 -0.09 15.76
CA LYS A 46 36.77 0.02 16.91
C LYS A 46 38.04 0.82 16.64
N ASP A 47 38.54 0.78 15.41
CA ASP A 47 39.68 1.58 14.96
C ASP A 47 39.30 2.31 13.67
N LYS A 48 39.35 3.65 13.71
CA LYS A 48 38.95 4.53 12.62
C LYS A 48 40.12 4.88 11.69
N ASN A 49 41.34 4.43 11.99
CA ASN A 49 42.52 4.70 11.15
C ASN A 49 42.37 4.04 9.77
N GLY A 50 42.43 4.85 8.71
CA GLY A 50 42.25 4.41 7.33
C GLY A 50 40.79 4.27 6.87
N TRP A 51 39.81 4.67 7.70
CA TRP A 51 38.39 4.63 7.37
C TRP A 51 37.80 6.02 7.11
N THR A 52 37.02 6.14 6.04
CA THR A 52 36.01 7.20 5.85
C THR A 52 34.67 6.68 6.38
N ILE A 53 33.86 7.56 6.98
CA ILE A 53 32.62 7.20 7.67
C ILE A 53 31.49 8.13 7.20
N ASP A 54 30.52 7.58 6.49
CA ASP A 54 29.38 8.30 5.94
C ASP A 54 28.08 7.79 6.56
N THR A 55 27.45 8.60 7.43
CA THR A 55 26.10 8.33 7.92
C THR A 55 25.10 8.60 6.79
N LEU A 56 24.68 7.54 6.10
CA LEU A 56 23.74 7.63 4.97
C LEU A 56 22.38 8.16 5.43
N GLU A 57 21.86 7.56 6.50
CA GLU A 57 20.60 7.90 7.15
C GLU A 57 20.64 7.45 8.62
N LYS A 58 19.63 7.79 9.42
CA LYS A 58 19.50 7.28 10.79
C LYS A 58 19.51 5.75 10.77
N GLY A 59 20.49 5.14 11.45
CA GLY A 59 20.62 3.67 11.54
C GLY A 59 21.16 2.98 10.28
N LEU A 60 21.69 3.74 9.31
CA LEU A 60 22.48 3.23 8.19
C LEU A 60 23.81 4.02 8.11
N ILE A 61 24.93 3.32 8.29
CA ILE A 61 26.28 3.91 8.20
C ILE A 61 27.07 3.14 7.16
N HIS A 62 27.77 3.86 6.28
CA HIS A 62 28.71 3.31 5.31
C HIS A 62 30.13 3.65 5.74
N TYR A 63 30.93 2.61 5.94
CA TYR A 63 32.37 2.73 6.22
C TYR A 63 33.14 2.31 4.97
N GLN A 64 34.13 3.12 4.59
CA GLN A 64 34.99 2.89 3.43
C GLN A 64 36.44 2.84 3.89
N PHE A 65 37.12 1.72 3.67
CA PHE A 65 38.54 1.55 3.95
C PHE A 65 39.33 1.56 2.64
N ALA A 66 40.41 2.35 2.60
CA ALA A 66 41.33 2.38 1.48
C ALA A 66 42.76 2.61 1.98
N ASN A 67 43.48 1.53 2.29
CA ASN A 67 44.83 1.63 2.85
C ASN A 67 45.68 0.37 2.61
N TYR A 68 47.00 0.51 2.78
CA TYR A 68 47.94 -0.60 2.83
C TYR A 68 47.96 -1.22 4.23
N LEU A 69 47.56 -2.49 4.34
CA LEU A 69 47.64 -3.25 5.58
C LEU A 69 48.99 -3.95 5.69
N GLN A 70 49.86 -3.46 6.58
CA GLN A 70 51.18 -4.07 6.80
C GLN A 70 51.11 -5.54 7.26
N THR A 71 50.10 -5.90 8.04
CA THR A 71 49.83 -7.29 8.48
C THR A 71 49.46 -8.23 7.34
N GLN A 72 48.99 -7.70 6.21
CA GLN A 72 48.65 -8.44 5.00
C GLN A 72 49.61 -8.14 3.84
N THR A 73 50.58 -7.23 4.02
CA THR A 73 51.48 -6.75 2.96
C THR A 73 50.79 -6.40 1.63
N ALA A 74 49.61 -5.76 1.71
CA ALA A 74 48.80 -5.42 0.53
C ALA A 74 47.88 -4.21 0.75
N ASN A 75 47.55 -3.54 -0.36
CA ASN A 75 46.44 -2.60 -0.42
C ASN A 75 45.10 -3.35 -0.31
N GLN A 76 44.14 -2.75 0.39
CA GLN A 76 42.77 -3.25 0.46
C GLN A 76 41.78 -2.09 0.32
N LEU A 77 40.76 -2.32 -0.51
CA LEU A 77 39.55 -1.53 -0.61
C LEU A 77 38.41 -2.34 0.02
N VAL A 78 37.78 -1.80 1.06
CA VAL A 78 36.67 -2.47 1.77
C VAL A 78 35.51 -1.51 1.97
N ASN A 79 34.32 -1.95 1.59
CA ASN A 79 33.07 -1.27 1.90
C ASN A 79 32.32 -2.08 2.97
N VAL A 80 31.83 -1.40 4.01
CA VAL A 80 30.96 -1.98 5.05
C VAL A 80 29.74 -1.10 5.20
N VAL A 81 28.55 -1.66 5.07
CA VAL A 81 27.31 -0.99 5.50
C VAL A 81 26.84 -1.62 6.81
N GLU A 82 26.77 -0.81 7.86
CA GLU A 82 26.06 -1.14 9.10
C GLU A 82 24.58 -0.79 8.94
N LEU A 83 23.73 -1.80 9.16
CA LEU A 83 22.30 -1.66 9.36
C LEU A 83 21.94 -2.00 10.81
N ASP A 84 21.30 -1.07 11.49
CA ASP A 84 20.64 -1.32 12.76
C ASP A 84 19.33 -2.10 12.56
N LEU A 85 19.29 -3.39 12.89
CA LEU A 85 18.08 -4.22 12.76
C LEU A 85 16.99 -3.86 13.77
N THR A 86 17.30 -3.04 14.79
CA THR A 86 16.30 -2.48 15.71
C THR A 86 15.54 -1.32 15.08
N ASN A 87 16.07 -0.72 14.00
CA ASN A 87 15.44 0.40 13.33
C ASN A 87 14.14 -0.03 12.61
N PRO A 88 12.97 0.54 12.97
CA PRO A 88 11.70 0.21 12.32
C PRO A 88 11.62 0.67 10.86
N ASP A 89 12.52 1.52 10.39
CA ASP A 89 12.53 2.08 9.03
C ASP A 89 13.12 1.12 7.97
N TYR A 90 13.68 -0.03 8.35
CA TYR A 90 14.35 -0.94 7.41
C TYR A 90 13.95 -2.42 7.57
N GLU A 91 13.88 -3.15 6.46
CA GLU A 91 13.79 -4.62 6.39
C GLU A 91 14.91 -5.19 5.52
N LEU A 92 15.31 -6.43 5.83
CA LEU A 92 16.08 -7.25 4.91
C LEU A 92 15.14 -8.02 3.99
N GLN A 93 15.48 -8.06 2.71
CA GLN A 93 14.84 -8.95 1.73
C GLN A 93 15.88 -9.91 1.17
N PHE A 94 15.56 -11.21 1.25
CA PHE A 94 16.35 -12.29 0.68
C PHE A 94 15.75 -12.64 -0.68
N VAL A 95 16.44 -12.24 -1.75
CA VAL A 95 15.94 -12.39 -3.12
C VAL A 95 16.62 -13.56 -3.79
N SER A 96 15.84 -14.45 -4.43
CA SER A 96 16.34 -15.52 -5.29
C SER A 96 15.58 -15.53 -6.61
N LEU A 97 16.31 -15.52 -7.73
CA LEU A 97 15.76 -15.35 -9.07
C LEU A 97 15.85 -16.60 -9.95
N THR A 98 14.85 -16.77 -10.83
CA THR A 98 14.80 -17.85 -11.85
C THR A 98 15.69 -17.56 -13.07
N ALA A 99 15.92 -16.29 -13.40
CA ALA A 99 16.96 -15.85 -14.35
C ALA A 99 18.10 -15.16 -13.58
N ARG A 100 19.31 -15.09 -14.16
CA ARG A 100 20.41 -14.31 -13.57
C ARG A 100 20.28 -12.83 -13.97
N ASP A 101 20.54 -11.92 -13.06
CA ASP A 101 20.53 -10.46 -13.30
C ASP A 101 21.64 -9.78 -12.47
N THR A 102 21.95 -8.51 -12.77
CA THR A 102 22.92 -7.68 -12.06
C THR A 102 22.36 -7.16 -10.73
N LEU A 103 23.20 -6.98 -9.70
CA LEU A 103 22.74 -6.42 -8.41
C LEU A 103 22.10 -5.03 -8.58
N SER A 104 22.66 -4.15 -9.42
CA SER A 104 22.09 -2.80 -9.62
C SER A 104 20.72 -2.81 -10.31
N SER A 105 20.45 -3.75 -11.22
CA SER A 105 19.10 -3.96 -11.78
C SER A 105 18.14 -4.45 -10.72
N VAL A 106 18.52 -5.51 -9.98
CA VAL A 106 17.69 -6.12 -8.94
C VAL A 106 17.38 -5.14 -7.81
N ALA A 107 18.38 -4.38 -7.33
CA ALA A 107 18.17 -3.37 -6.30
C ALA A 107 17.18 -2.27 -6.74
N LYS A 108 17.22 -1.85 -8.01
CA LYS A 108 16.24 -0.91 -8.58
C LYS A 108 14.84 -1.53 -8.66
N ASN A 109 14.73 -2.77 -9.15
CA ASN A 109 13.45 -3.47 -9.32
C ASN A 109 12.74 -3.78 -8.00
N TYR A 110 13.48 -3.95 -6.90
CA TYR A 110 12.94 -4.22 -5.55
C TYR A 110 12.78 -2.94 -4.69
N ASP A 111 13.19 -1.78 -5.21
CA ASP A 111 13.31 -0.49 -4.50
C ASP A 111 14.16 -0.59 -3.21
N ALA A 112 15.32 -1.24 -3.34
CA ALA A 112 16.30 -1.35 -2.26
C ALA A 112 17.09 -0.05 -2.09
N VAL A 113 17.44 0.26 -0.84
CA VAL A 113 18.36 1.36 -0.50
C VAL A 113 19.82 0.88 -0.42
N ILE A 114 20.03 -0.37 -0.02
CA ILE A 114 21.34 -1.06 0.00
C ILE A 114 21.16 -2.46 -0.59
N GLY A 115 22.19 -3.03 -1.19
CA GLY A 115 22.23 -4.46 -1.48
C GLY A 115 23.63 -5.03 -1.59
N ILE A 116 23.76 -6.34 -1.41
CA ILE A 116 24.95 -7.13 -1.71
C ILE A 116 24.55 -8.42 -2.45
N ASN A 117 25.52 -9.06 -3.10
CA ASN A 117 25.32 -10.43 -3.59
C ASN A 117 25.05 -11.42 -2.44
N GLY A 118 24.33 -12.50 -2.76
CA GLY A 118 23.97 -13.56 -1.83
C GLY A 118 24.96 -14.73 -1.83
N THR A 119 24.40 -15.93 -1.66
CA THR A 119 25.14 -17.19 -1.57
C THR A 119 25.73 -17.66 -2.92
N TYR A 120 26.49 -18.74 -2.85
CA TYR A 120 27.13 -19.46 -3.96
C TYR A 120 26.13 -20.08 -4.97
N GLU A 121 26.60 -21.03 -5.79
CA GLU A 121 25.77 -21.68 -6.80
C GLU A 121 24.60 -22.44 -6.17
N ILE A 122 23.47 -22.44 -6.89
CA ILE A 122 22.19 -22.95 -6.40
C ILE A 122 22.25 -24.42 -5.96
N GLU A 123 23.09 -25.24 -6.59
CA GLU A 123 23.24 -26.65 -6.24
C GLU A 123 24.04 -26.87 -4.94
N ALA A 124 25.01 -25.97 -4.66
CA ALA A 124 25.93 -26.06 -3.54
C ALA A 124 25.39 -25.41 -2.25
N SER A 125 24.37 -24.56 -2.37
CA SER A 125 23.82 -23.75 -1.29
C SER A 125 22.42 -24.17 -0.84
N PHE A 126 22.13 -23.95 0.44
CA PHE A 126 20.78 -23.94 0.98
C PHE A 126 20.18 -22.54 0.80
N ILE A 127 19.04 -22.46 0.14
CA ILE A 127 18.35 -21.21 -0.20
C ILE A 127 16.89 -21.35 0.21
N LYS A 128 16.44 -20.52 1.15
CA LYS A 128 15.04 -20.40 1.57
C LYS A 128 14.66 -18.93 1.60
N THR A 129 13.54 -18.58 0.97
CA THR A 129 13.04 -17.20 0.86
C THR A 129 11.54 -17.19 1.06
N ASN A 130 11.01 -16.35 1.95
CA ASN A 130 9.58 -16.29 2.27
C ASN A 130 8.98 -17.67 2.60
N SER A 131 9.68 -18.43 3.44
CA SER A 131 9.42 -19.82 3.83
C SER A 131 9.55 -20.89 2.74
N ASN A 132 9.67 -20.51 1.47
CA ASN A 132 9.84 -21.42 0.35
C ASN A 132 11.31 -21.85 0.21
N ILE A 133 11.57 -23.16 0.19
CA ILE A 133 12.90 -23.71 -0.08
C ILE A 133 13.11 -23.70 -1.60
N VAL A 134 14.05 -22.86 -2.05
CA VAL A 134 14.45 -22.73 -3.46
C VAL A 134 15.54 -23.74 -3.81
N SER A 135 16.46 -24.00 -2.87
CA SER A 135 17.41 -25.10 -2.98
C SER A 135 17.67 -25.74 -1.61
N PRO A 136 17.58 -27.08 -1.50
CA PRO A 136 17.88 -27.82 -0.28
C PRO A 136 19.34 -28.30 -0.19
N VAL A 137 20.26 -27.73 -0.99
CA VAL A 137 21.55 -28.35 -1.42
C VAL A 137 21.30 -29.64 -2.22
N THR A 138 21.76 -29.69 -3.47
CA THR A 138 21.58 -30.85 -4.35
C THR A 138 22.88 -31.59 -4.69
N LEU A 139 24.05 -31.06 -4.32
CA LEU A 139 25.32 -31.76 -4.46
C LEU A 139 25.49 -32.91 -3.46
N ASP A 140 26.16 -33.98 -3.92
CA ASP A 140 26.63 -35.07 -3.08
C ASP A 140 27.80 -34.64 -2.17
N SER A 141 27.94 -35.29 -1.00
CA SER A 141 28.96 -34.99 0.00
C SER A 141 30.41 -35.17 -0.47
N GLY A 142 30.63 -35.96 -1.53
CA GLY A 142 31.93 -36.12 -2.19
C GLY A 142 32.26 -35.06 -3.25
N ASN A 143 31.35 -34.11 -3.53
CA ASN A 143 31.59 -33.07 -4.53
C ASN A 143 32.57 -32.01 -4.00
N LEU A 144 33.52 -31.55 -4.83
CA LEU A 144 34.49 -30.52 -4.45
C LEU A 144 33.86 -29.21 -3.94
N ARG A 145 32.62 -28.90 -4.33
CA ARG A 145 31.88 -27.70 -3.91
C ARG A 145 31.00 -27.88 -2.67
N PHE A 146 30.97 -29.08 -2.08
CA PHE A 146 30.06 -29.40 -0.97
C PHE A 146 30.35 -28.59 0.32
N TRP A 147 31.55 -28.04 0.48
CA TRP A 147 31.91 -27.21 1.64
C TRP A 147 31.17 -25.85 1.70
N LYS A 148 30.49 -25.42 0.63
CA LYS A 148 29.92 -24.07 0.46
C LYS A 148 28.70 -23.73 1.35
N HIS A 149 28.31 -24.59 2.30
CA HIS A 149 27.11 -24.44 3.13
C HIS A 149 27.28 -24.89 4.60
N GLU A 150 28.46 -24.77 5.21
CA GLU A 150 28.65 -25.13 6.63
C GLU A 150 27.95 -24.17 7.62
N GLY A 151 27.68 -22.93 7.20
CA GLY A 151 26.99 -21.92 7.98
C GLY A 151 25.84 -21.29 7.21
N ALA A 152 24.95 -20.57 7.91
CA ALA A 152 23.92 -19.76 7.27
C ALA A 152 23.62 -18.47 8.04
N ILE A 153 23.15 -17.46 7.30
CA ILE A 153 22.42 -16.32 7.87
C ILE A 153 20.92 -16.63 7.81
N PHE A 154 20.24 -16.37 8.93
CA PHE A 154 18.82 -16.66 9.15
C PHE A 154 18.08 -15.36 9.43
N TYR A 155 16.90 -15.17 8.83
CA TYR A 155 16.10 -13.95 9.04
C TYR A 155 14.58 -14.19 9.00
N ASN A 156 13.88 -13.58 9.96
CA ASN A 156 12.43 -13.73 10.19
C ASN A 156 11.65 -12.39 10.19
N GLY A 157 12.33 -11.26 10.02
CA GLY A 157 11.74 -9.94 10.14
C GLY A 157 12.18 -9.19 11.41
N GLY A 158 12.23 -7.86 11.32
CA GLY A 158 12.63 -7.00 12.44
C GLY A 158 14.05 -7.34 12.94
N GLN A 159 14.16 -7.56 14.25
CA GLN A 159 15.42 -7.88 14.94
C GLN A 159 15.80 -9.37 14.94
N ASP A 160 14.92 -10.26 14.42
CA ASP A 160 15.16 -11.72 14.43
C ASP A 160 16.07 -12.13 13.28
N ALA A 161 17.36 -11.88 13.50
CA ALA A 161 18.48 -12.35 12.70
C ALA A 161 19.50 -13.11 13.56
N LYS A 162 20.12 -14.13 12.96
CA LYS A 162 21.28 -14.84 13.52
C LYS A 162 22.17 -15.41 12.41
N ILE A 163 23.42 -15.69 12.76
CA ILE A 163 24.40 -16.40 11.92
C ILE A 163 24.94 -17.55 12.75
N GLU A 164 24.85 -18.79 12.23
CA GLU A 164 25.29 -20.00 12.94
C GLU A 164 25.69 -21.11 11.97
N TYR A 165 26.43 -22.09 12.47
CA TYR A 165 26.69 -23.35 11.77
C TYR A 165 25.39 -24.13 11.51
N GLY A 166 25.38 -24.98 10.49
CA GLY A 166 24.27 -25.89 10.28
C GLY A 166 24.56 -27.01 9.28
N THR A 167 23.50 -27.71 8.91
CA THR A 167 23.52 -28.84 8.00
C THR A 167 22.25 -28.81 7.15
N LYS A 168 22.23 -29.52 6.02
CA LYS A 168 21.01 -29.74 5.24
C LYS A 168 19.80 -30.15 6.10
N ALA A 169 19.99 -31.01 7.10
CA ALA A 169 18.93 -31.44 8.01
C ALA A 169 18.42 -30.30 8.91
N SER A 170 19.31 -29.53 9.55
CA SER A 170 18.90 -28.42 10.42
C SER A 170 18.32 -27.24 9.65
N TYR A 171 18.79 -26.98 8.42
CA TYR A 171 18.23 -25.95 7.55
C TYR A 171 16.80 -26.29 7.08
N LEU A 172 16.53 -27.55 6.71
CA LEU A 172 15.18 -28.03 6.39
C LEU A 172 14.20 -27.90 7.56
N GLN A 173 14.68 -28.11 8.79
CA GLN A 173 13.87 -27.99 10.02
C GLN A 173 13.78 -26.56 10.55
N SER A 174 14.50 -25.60 9.98
CA SER A 174 14.59 -24.24 10.52
C SER A 174 13.24 -23.51 10.42
N PRO A 175 12.75 -22.90 11.53
CA PRO A 175 11.52 -22.12 11.52
C PRO A 175 11.68 -20.77 10.80
N TYR A 176 12.91 -20.37 10.46
CA TYR A 176 13.16 -19.09 9.82
C TYR A 176 12.63 -19.05 8.38
N ALA A 177 11.94 -17.96 8.04
CA ALA A 177 11.37 -17.74 6.71
C ALA A 177 12.45 -17.56 5.64
N ASN A 178 13.60 -16.98 5.99
CA ASN A 178 14.70 -16.71 5.06
C ASN A 178 16.01 -17.32 5.59
N LEU A 179 16.69 -18.11 4.75
CA LEU A 179 18.05 -18.61 4.94
C LEU A 179 18.83 -18.45 3.63
N PHE A 180 20.05 -17.93 3.72
CA PHE A 180 21.12 -18.24 2.75
C PHE A 180 22.26 -18.92 3.50
N SER A 181 22.70 -20.09 3.01
CA SER A 181 23.94 -20.70 3.47
C SER A 181 25.17 -19.94 2.97
N GLY A 182 26.32 -20.21 3.58
CA GLY A 182 27.62 -19.71 3.17
C GLY A 182 28.73 -20.55 3.78
N ALA A 183 29.96 -20.18 3.44
CA ALA A 183 31.17 -20.77 3.95
C ALA A 183 32.39 -19.92 3.56
N PRO A 184 33.46 -19.90 4.37
CA PRO A 184 33.51 -20.45 5.71
C PRO A 184 32.75 -19.59 6.72
N MET A 185 32.41 -20.19 7.86
CA MET A 185 32.15 -19.42 9.07
C MET A 185 33.44 -18.72 9.48
N LEU A 186 33.38 -17.41 9.69
CA LEU A 186 34.55 -16.58 10.00
C LEU A 186 34.70 -16.35 11.48
N ILE A 187 33.59 -16.00 12.14
CA ILE A 187 33.51 -15.76 13.58
C ILE A 187 32.27 -16.48 14.09
N ASP A 188 32.43 -17.27 15.17
CA ASP A 188 31.34 -17.92 15.89
C ASP A 188 31.44 -17.60 17.38
N ASN A 189 30.41 -16.95 17.93
CA ASN A 189 30.36 -16.44 19.30
C ASN A 189 31.68 -15.77 19.75
N TYR A 190 32.12 -14.76 18.99
CA TYR A 190 33.39 -14.02 19.13
C TYR A 190 34.69 -14.79 18.90
N LYS A 191 34.66 -16.09 18.55
CA LYS A 191 35.86 -16.89 18.24
C LYS A 191 36.17 -16.83 16.76
N THR A 192 37.43 -16.59 16.41
CA THR A 192 37.94 -16.44 15.03
C THR A 192 38.11 -17.78 14.29
N VAL A 193 37.03 -18.57 14.20
CA VAL A 193 37.02 -19.93 13.63
C VAL A 193 37.54 -20.01 12.18
N GLY A 194 37.31 -18.97 11.37
CA GLY A 194 37.73 -18.93 9.96
C GLY A 194 39.24 -18.87 9.73
N GLU A 195 40.05 -18.53 10.75
CA GLU A 195 41.51 -18.53 10.64
C GLU A 195 42.08 -19.92 10.30
N ASN A 196 41.40 -20.97 10.75
CA ASN A 196 41.85 -22.35 10.66
C ASN A 196 41.11 -23.16 9.58
N PHE A 197 40.14 -22.56 8.87
CA PHE A 197 39.28 -23.27 7.91
C PHE A 197 40.07 -23.96 6.78
N VAL A 198 41.09 -23.28 6.25
CA VAL A 198 41.96 -23.82 5.19
C VAL A 198 42.88 -24.94 5.71
N GLY A 199 43.15 -24.97 7.02
CA GLY A 199 44.12 -25.86 7.65
C GLY A 199 45.58 -25.50 7.32
N ASP A 200 46.49 -26.43 7.62
CA ASP A 200 47.88 -26.33 7.18
C ASP A 200 47.99 -26.70 5.69
N VAL A 201 48.53 -25.78 4.91
CA VAL A 201 48.79 -25.92 3.47
C VAL A 201 50.28 -25.79 3.13
N THR A 202 51.15 -25.94 4.13
CA THR A 202 52.61 -25.94 3.96
C THR A 202 53.03 -27.00 2.93
N GLY A 203 53.78 -26.59 1.91
CA GLY A 203 54.20 -27.45 0.81
C GLY A 203 53.15 -27.70 -0.28
N ILE A 204 51.92 -27.20 -0.15
CA ILE A 204 50.88 -27.31 -1.18
C ILE A 204 50.93 -26.09 -2.11
N ASN A 205 51.11 -26.33 -3.42
CA ASN A 205 50.92 -25.29 -4.43
C ASN A 205 49.42 -25.03 -4.62
N LEU A 206 48.86 -24.06 -3.89
CA LEU A 206 47.44 -23.71 -3.96
C LEU A 206 46.98 -23.36 -5.38
N ASN A 207 47.82 -22.75 -6.23
CA ASN A 207 47.46 -22.43 -7.61
C ASN A 207 47.31 -23.66 -8.52
N GLY A 208 47.88 -24.81 -8.12
CA GLY A 208 47.76 -26.09 -8.83
C GLY A 208 46.56 -26.94 -8.43
N LEU A 209 45.80 -26.54 -7.39
CA LEU A 209 44.54 -27.19 -7.03
C LEU A 209 43.40 -26.73 -7.95
N ASP A 210 42.27 -27.45 -7.95
CA ASP A 210 41.05 -27.00 -8.62
C ASP A 210 40.57 -25.66 -8.04
N ALA A 211 39.93 -24.81 -8.86
CA ALA A 211 39.40 -23.51 -8.43
C ALA A 211 38.33 -23.63 -7.33
N GLU A 212 37.60 -24.74 -7.32
CA GLU A 212 36.54 -25.06 -6.36
C GLU A 212 37.05 -25.76 -5.09
N ASP A 213 38.33 -26.15 -5.04
CA ASP A 213 38.96 -26.69 -3.83
C ASP A 213 39.00 -25.61 -2.75
N TYR A 214 38.39 -25.88 -1.58
CA TYR A 214 38.27 -24.91 -0.50
C TYR A 214 39.62 -24.31 -0.07
N ARG A 215 40.72 -25.07 -0.15
CA ARG A 215 42.06 -24.63 0.23
C ARG A 215 42.59 -23.58 -0.73
N ARG A 216 42.32 -23.72 -2.04
CA ARG A 216 42.63 -22.69 -3.04
C ARG A 216 41.67 -21.51 -2.93
N HIS A 217 40.36 -21.79 -2.91
CA HIS A 217 39.31 -20.79 -2.94
C HIS A 217 39.37 -19.84 -1.73
N GLN A 218 39.70 -20.36 -0.54
CA GLN A 218 39.77 -19.58 0.70
C GLN A 218 41.21 -19.26 1.14
N GLY A 219 42.21 -20.03 0.71
CA GLY A 219 43.63 -19.82 1.03
C GLY A 219 44.37 -18.89 0.07
N LEU A 220 43.77 -18.49 -1.06
CA LEU A 220 44.26 -17.41 -1.91
C LEU A 220 43.44 -16.13 -1.75
N ARG A 221 44.07 -14.97 -1.93
CA ARG A 221 43.39 -13.67 -1.92
C ARG A 221 42.42 -13.55 -3.09
N ASN A 222 41.19 -13.17 -2.77
CA ASN A 222 40.13 -12.87 -3.73
C ASN A 222 39.27 -11.73 -3.17
N PRO A 223 38.45 -11.08 -4.01
CA PRO A 223 37.30 -10.33 -3.54
C PRO A 223 36.40 -11.22 -2.67
N ARG A 224 35.78 -10.64 -1.64
CA ARG A 224 34.93 -11.36 -0.67
C ARG A 224 33.67 -10.59 -0.36
N THR A 225 32.59 -11.31 -0.08
CA THR A 225 31.35 -10.75 0.45
C THR A 225 31.05 -11.42 1.79
N VAL A 226 30.78 -10.64 2.83
CA VAL A 226 30.57 -11.12 4.19
C VAL A 226 29.32 -10.49 4.79
N VAL A 227 28.61 -11.27 5.59
CA VAL A 227 27.62 -10.76 6.55
C VAL A 227 28.09 -11.04 7.97
N ALA A 228 27.96 -10.07 8.85
CA ALA A 228 28.32 -10.21 10.26
C ALA A 228 27.30 -9.55 11.19
N LEU A 229 27.11 -10.09 12.38
CA LEU A 229 26.11 -9.65 13.34
C LEU A 229 26.76 -9.33 14.69
N THR A 230 26.52 -8.14 15.22
CA THR A 230 26.94 -7.71 16.57
C THR A 230 25.93 -8.15 17.63
N ALA A 231 26.32 -8.11 18.91
CA ALA A 231 25.39 -8.42 20.02
C ALA A 231 24.21 -7.43 20.12
N ASP A 232 24.42 -6.16 19.78
CA ASP A 232 23.41 -5.10 19.75
C ASP A 232 22.59 -5.06 18.44
N LYS A 233 22.58 -6.18 17.68
CA LYS A 233 21.76 -6.39 16.48
C LYS A 233 22.06 -5.44 15.31
N LYS A 234 23.31 -5.02 15.16
CA LYS A 234 23.81 -4.42 13.92
C LYS A 234 24.20 -5.52 12.94
N LEU A 235 23.60 -5.52 11.75
CA LEU A 235 24.07 -6.31 10.62
C LEU A 235 25.09 -5.50 9.83
N LEU A 236 26.28 -6.06 9.65
CA LEU A 236 27.31 -5.56 8.74
C LEU A 236 27.23 -6.33 7.43
N MET A 237 27.00 -5.63 6.32
CA MET A 237 27.13 -6.14 4.95
C MET A 237 28.44 -5.62 4.36
N ILE A 238 29.28 -6.51 3.87
CA ILE A 238 30.69 -6.19 3.62
C ILE A 238 31.11 -6.70 2.26
N THR A 239 31.81 -5.86 1.49
CA THR A 239 32.50 -6.26 0.26
C THR A 239 33.95 -5.80 0.31
N ILE A 240 34.86 -6.76 0.14
CA ILE A 240 36.30 -6.55 0.00
C ILE A 240 36.62 -6.72 -1.48
N ASP A 241 37.15 -5.69 -2.14
CA ASP A 241 37.56 -5.80 -3.55
C ASP A 241 38.87 -6.56 -3.68
N GLY A 242 39.19 -7.07 -4.86
CA GLY A 242 40.36 -7.94 -5.04
C GLY A 242 40.77 -8.14 -6.49
N ARG A 243 41.94 -8.76 -6.70
CA ARG A 243 42.58 -9.04 -8.00
C ARG A 243 43.15 -7.82 -8.74
N PHE A 244 43.25 -6.67 -8.09
CA PHE A 244 43.82 -5.44 -8.67
C PHE A 244 45.00 -4.93 -7.81
N PRO A 245 45.93 -4.14 -8.37
CA PRO A 245 46.99 -3.49 -7.58
C PRO A 245 46.46 -2.61 -6.42
N GLU A 246 45.29 -2.01 -6.62
CA GLU A 246 44.58 -1.13 -5.70
C GLU A 246 43.91 -1.92 -4.54
N SER A 247 43.49 -3.16 -4.79
CA SER A 247 43.00 -4.08 -3.77
C SER A 247 43.37 -5.52 -4.11
N ALA A 248 44.20 -6.15 -3.29
CA ALA A 248 44.59 -7.54 -3.51
C ALA A 248 43.44 -8.52 -3.21
N GLY A 249 42.53 -8.14 -2.31
CA GLY A 249 41.55 -9.03 -1.69
C GLY A 249 42.14 -9.82 -0.54
N MET A 250 41.35 -10.66 0.11
CA MET A 250 41.75 -11.37 1.33
C MET A 250 41.56 -12.89 1.21
N THR A 251 42.42 -13.64 1.88
CA THR A 251 42.15 -15.03 2.29
C THR A 251 41.09 -15.06 3.40
N ALA A 252 40.49 -16.22 3.66
CA ALA A 252 39.55 -16.37 4.78
C ALA A 252 40.20 -15.99 6.12
N LYS A 253 41.46 -16.36 6.34
CA LYS A 253 42.21 -16.01 7.56
C LYS A 253 42.43 -14.50 7.71
N GLU A 254 42.90 -13.83 6.65
CA GLU A 254 43.11 -12.38 6.66
C GLU A 254 41.81 -11.61 6.91
N MET A 255 40.72 -12.07 6.31
CA MET A 255 39.39 -11.51 6.47
C MET A 255 38.81 -11.74 7.88
N THR A 256 38.96 -12.93 8.46
CA THR A 256 38.58 -13.19 9.86
C THR A 256 39.35 -12.28 10.81
N LEU A 257 40.66 -12.14 10.63
CA LEU A 257 41.49 -11.24 11.44
C LEU A 257 41.10 -9.77 11.26
N PHE A 258 40.89 -9.32 10.03
CA PHE A 258 40.42 -7.95 9.73
C PHE A 258 39.09 -7.64 10.43
N MET A 259 38.12 -8.56 10.35
CA MET A 259 36.83 -8.44 11.05
C MET A 259 37.00 -8.40 12.57
N SER A 260 37.88 -9.24 13.12
CA SER A 260 38.17 -9.25 14.57
C SER A 260 38.86 -7.98 15.06
N THR A 261 39.71 -7.36 14.24
CA THR A 261 40.40 -6.10 14.56
C THR A 261 39.44 -4.91 14.52
N TYR A 262 38.72 -4.71 13.41
CA TYR A 262 37.98 -3.48 13.19
C TYR A 262 36.56 -3.47 13.77
N PHE A 263 35.87 -4.62 13.81
CA PHE A 263 34.46 -4.67 14.23
C PHE A 263 34.19 -5.62 15.41
N ALA A 264 34.94 -6.73 15.50
CA ALA A 264 34.76 -7.82 16.47
C ALA A 264 33.27 -8.24 16.67
N PRO A 265 32.56 -8.61 15.59
CA PRO A 265 31.16 -9.02 15.67
C PRO A 265 31.00 -10.30 16.50
N GLN A 266 29.77 -10.58 16.96
CA GLN A 266 29.46 -11.83 17.66
C GLN A 266 29.56 -13.03 16.70
N SER A 267 29.15 -12.85 15.44
CA SER A 267 29.19 -13.89 14.40
C SER A 267 29.44 -13.28 13.03
N ALA A 268 30.10 -14.01 12.12
CA ALA A 268 30.39 -13.56 10.77
C ALA A 268 30.51 -14.74 9.79
N LEU A 269 29.91 -14.63 8.61
CA LEU A 269 29.84 -15.68 7.59
C LEU A 269 30.23 -15.13 6.21
N ASN A 270 31.12 -15.84 5.52
CA ASN A 270 31.46 -15.54 4.13
C ASN A 270 30.40 -16.10 3.16
N LEU A 271 30.00 -15.27 2.19
CA LEU A 271 29.08 -15.57 1.10
C LEU A 271 29.86 -15.75 -0.22
N ASP A 272 29.19 -15.71 -1.37
CA ASP A 272 29.88 -15.81 -2.66
C ASP A 272 30.82 -14.62 -2.89
N GLY A 273 31.96 -14.87 -3.53
CA GLY A 273 33.06 -13.91 -3.66
C GLY A 273 33.53 -13.72 -5.11
N GLY A 274 34.76 -13.23 -5.26
CA GLY A 274 35.40 -13.13 -6.57
C GLY A 274 34.67 -12.17 -7.51
N GLY A 275 34.25 -12.66 -8.68
CA GLY A 275 33.50 -11.85 -9.64
C GLY A 275 32.08 -11.49 -9.16
N SER A 276 31.56 -12.22 -8.17
CA SER A 276 30.24 -11.98 -7.60
C SER A 276 30.21 -10.80 -6.62
N THR A 277 31.35 -10.44 -6.02
CA THR A 277 31.44 -9.40 -4.99
C THR A 277 31.02 -8.02 -5.51
N THR A 278 29.82 -7.59 -5.09
CA THR A 278 29.20 -6.34 -5.51
C THR A 278 28.39 -5.76 -4.35
N MET A 279 28.52 -4.45 -4.11
CA MET A 279 27.69 -3.67 -3.18
C MET A 279 26.97 -2.55 -3.93
N PHE A 280 25.69 -2.40 -3.64
CA PHE A 280 24.82 -1.33 -4.12
C PHE A 280 24.41 -0.41 -2.97
N ILE A 281 24.48 0.90 -3.17
CA ILE A 281 23.95 1.96 -2.30
C ILE A 281 23.18 2.97 -3.17
N LYS A 282 21.90 3.17 -2.88
CA LYS A 282 21.00 4.01 -3.69
C LYS A 282 21.48 5.47 -3.71
N GLY A 283 21.78 5.98 -4.90
CA GLY A 283 22.23 7.36 -5.11
C GLY A 283 23.74 7.59 -4.95
N GLN A 284 24.54 6.56 -4.68
CA GLN A 284 26.00 6.66 -4.59
C GLN A 284 26.71 5.89 -5.72
N GLY A 285 28.03 6.12 -5.84
CA GLY A 285 28.89 5.44 -6.80
C GLY A 285 28.41 5.57 -8.25
N THR A 286 28.67 4.54 -9.06
CA THR A 286 28.20 4.49 -10.46
C THR A 286 27.01 3.57 -10.58
N ASN A 287 25.84 4.10 -10.99
CA ASN A 287 24.58 3.35 -11.04
C ASN A 287 24.14 2.72 -9.70
N GLY A 288 24.67 3.22 -8.57
CA GLY A 288 24.50 2.63 -7.24
C GLY A 288 25.66 1.73 -6.81
N ILE A 289 26.57 1.32 -7.69
CA ILE A 289 27.70 0.44 -7.33
C ILE A 289 28.84 1.28 -6.74
N VAL A 290 29.24 0.93 -5.52
CA VAL A 290 30.24 1.67 -4.71
C VAL A 290 31.60 0.99 -4.61
N ASN A 291 31.67 -0.33 -4.84
CA ASN A 291 32.91 -1.10 -4.89
C ASN A 291 33.41 -1.24 -6.35
N TYR A 292 34.48 -2.01 -6.57
CA TYR A 292 35.06 -2.31 -7.89
C TYR A 292 34.90 -3.81 -8.26
N PRO A 293 33.72 -4.27 -8.74
CA PRO A 293 33.49 -5.67 -9.05
C PRO A 293 34.41 -6.21 -10.16
N SER A 294 34.95 -7.42 -9.96
CA SER A 294 36.07 -7.92 -10.77
C SER A 294 35.72 -8.80 -11.98
N ASP A 295 34.44 -8.99 -12.34
CA ASP A 295 34.05 -10.01 -13.33
C ASP A 295 34.41 -9.65 -14.78
N ASN A 296 34.55 -8.36 -15.09
CA ASN A 296 35.03 -7.87 -16.39
C ASN A 296 36.56 -7.81 -16.51
N GLY A 297 37.31 -8.08 -15.43
CA GLY A 297 38.77 -7.98 -15.39
C GLY A 297 39.34 -6.55 -15.38
N THR A 298 38.50 -5.52 -15.19
CA THR A 298 38.89 -4.10 -15.18
C THR A 298 38.60 -3.48 -13.83
N HIS A 299 39.47 -2.61 -13.33
CA HIS A 299 39.25 -1.88 -12.07
C HIS A 299 38.26 -0.72 -12.29
N ASP A 300 36.98 -1.05 -12.40
CA ASP A 300 35.86 -0.11 -12.59
C ASP A 300 34.59 -0.55 -11.83
N HIS A 301 33.54 0.28 -11.87
CA HIS A 301 32.25 0.00 -11.22
C HIS A 301 31.28 -0.82 -12.10
N TYR A 302 31.70 -1.27 -13.28
CA TYR A 302 30.84 -1.91 -14.29
C TYR A 302 30.95 -3.43 -14.31
N GLY A 303 32.01 -4.03 -13.73
CA GLY A 303 32.28 -5.47 -13.73
C GLY A 303 31.36 -6.35 -12.87
N GLN A 304 30.12 -5.95 -12.61
CA GLN A 304 29.19 -6.71 -11.76
C GLN A 304 28.64 -7.95 -12.47
N ARG A 305 28.76 -9.12 -11.82
CA ARG A 305 28.30 -10.40 -12.36
C ARG A 305 26.77 -10.53 -12.40
N LEU A 306 26.26 -11.31 -13.36
CA LEU A 306 24.87 -11.77 -13.39
C LEU A 306 24.66 -12.91 -12.37
N LEU A 307 23.86 -12.67 -11.33
CA LEU A 307 23.69 -13.55 -10.16
C LEU A 307 22.22 -13.94 -9.95
N ARG A 308 22.00 -14.94 -9.08
CA ARG A 308 20.66 -15.43 -8.71
C ARG A 308 20.19 -14.94 -7.34
N THR A 309 21.10 -14.72 -6.39
CA THR A 309 20.74 -14.43 -5.00
C THR A 309 21.33 -13.11 -4.52
N PHE A 310 20.57 -12.38 -3.71
CA PHE A 310 20.91 -11.05 -3.22
C PHE A 310 20.33 -10.85 -1.82
N ILE A 311 21.07 -10.16 -0.96
CA ILE A 311 20.56 -9.64 0.31
C ILE A 311 20.39 -8.14 0.11
N LEU A 312 19.14 -7.67 0.20
CA LEU A 312 18.78 -6.27 0.00
C LEU A 312 18.32 -5.66 1.32
N VAL A 313 18.66 -4.39 1.57
CA VAL A 313 17.96 -3.57 2.56
C VAL A 313 16.93 -2.75 1.82
N LYS A 314 15.66 -2.96 2.15
CA LYS A 314 14.58 -2.07 1.76
C LYS A 314 14.29 -1.13 2.91
N LYS A 315 14.07 0.15 2.59
CA LYS A 315 13.44 1.06 3.54
C LYS A 315 11.99 0.64 3.65
N LYS A 316 11.60 0.07 4.81
CA LYS A 316 10.19 -0.05 5.17
C LYS A 316 9.61 1.36 5.05
N GLY A 317 8.34 1.47 4.65
CA GLY A 317 7.65 2.75 4.56
C GLY A 317 7.38 3.38 5.93
N GLY A 318 8.42 3.77 6.66
CA GLY A 318 8.36 4.64 7.83
C GLY A 318 7.83 6.00 7.39
N GLY A 319 6.50 6.15 7.35
CA GLY A 319 5.83 7.41 7.02
C GLY A 319 5.66 7.72 5.53
N GLN A 320 5.74 6.75 4.61
CA GLN A 320 5.06 6.91 3.31
C GLN A 320 3.55 6.79 3.56
N GLN A 321 2.93 7.93 3.83
CA GLN A 321 1.50 8.09 4.13
C GLN A 321 0.61 7.65 2.95
N PHE A 322 1.19 7.60 1.75
CA PHE A 322 0.60 7.22 0.47
C PHE A 322 1.59 6.34 -0.29
N ALA A 323 1.20 5.78 -1.45
CA ALA A 323 2.09 4.97 -2.29
C ALA A 323 3.17 5.79 -3.03
N GLY A 324 3.19 7.11 -2.81
CA GLY A 324 4.07 8.09 -3.45
C GLY A 324 3.40 9.46 -3.52
N GLY A 325 4.11 10.43 -4.07
CA GLY A 325 3.65 11.81 -4.22
C GLY A 325 3.88 12.70 -2.98
N ASP A 326 3.83 14.01 -3.20
CA ASP A 326 3.90 15.05 -2.16
C ASP A 326 2.57 15.80 -1.99
N GLY A 327 1.57 15.46 -2.80
CA GLY A 327 0.23 16.06 -2.76
C GLY A 327 0.10 17.35 -3.57
N THR A 328 1.13 17.79 -4.29
CA THR A 328 1.02 18.92 -5.24
C THR A 328 0.35 18.48 -6.54
N GLN A 329 -0.05 19.46 -7.36
CA GLN A 329 -0.71 19.22 -8.65
C GLN A 329 0.11 18.35 -9.61
N ASN A 330 1.44 18.52 -9.60
CA ASN A 330 2.36 17.80 -10.49
C ASN A 330 2.82 16.46 -9.91
N ASN A 331 2.63 16.24 -8.61
CA ASN A 331 3.09 15.04 -7.89
C ASN A 331 2.05 14.61 -6.83
N PRO A 332 0.83 14.24 -7.25
CA PRO A 332 -0.30 13.96 -6.35
C PRO A 332 -0.03 12.75 -5.46
N TYR A 333 -0.61 12.75 -4.26
CA TYR A 333 -0.56 11.61 -3.35
C TYR A 333 -1.22 10.38 -3.97
N LEU A 334 -0.46 9.28 -4.06
CA LEU A 334 -0.88 8.07 -4.76
C LEU A 334 -1.64 7.11 -3.83
N ILE A 335 -2.88 6.77 -4.18
CA ILE A 335 -3.76 5.92 -3.37
C ILE A 335 -3.84 4.52 -4.00
N ALA A 336 -3.05 3.60 -3.44
CA ALA A 336 -3.00 2.19 -3.84
C ALA A 336 -3.61 1.21 -2.81
N SER A 337 -4.11 1.68 -1.67
CA SER A 337 -4.64 0.80 -0.60
C SER A 337 -5.70 1.49 0.26
N ALA A 338 -6.51 0.71 0.97
CA ALA A 338 -7.49 1.23 1.93
C ALA A 338 -6.80 2.05 3.04
N GLN A 339 -5.58 1.67 3.45
CA GLN A 339 -4.81 2.44 4.42
C GLN A 339 -4.38 3.80 3.85
N HIS A 340 -3.97 3.88 2.58
CA HIS A 340 -3.68 5.18 1.94
C HIS A 340 -4.92 6.09 1.89
N LEU A 341 -6.12 5.52 1.67
CA LEU A 341 -7.37 6.29 1.75
C LEU A 341 -7.65 6.79 3.19
N GLN A 342 -7.47 5.94 4.20
CA GLN A 342 -7.62 6.34 5.62
C GLN A 342 -6.61 7.44 6.01
N ASN A 343 -5.38 7.33 5.52
CA ASN A 343 -4.30 8.26 5.79
C ASN A 343 -4.56 9.69 5.27
N MET A 344 -5.53 9.91 4.38
CA MET A 344 -5.98 11.28 4.04
C MET A 344 -6.41 12.07 5.29
N LYS A 345 -6.94 11.40 6.32
CA LYS A 345 -7.43 12.04 7.55
C LYS A 345 -6.31 12.56 8.45
N THR A 346 -5.08 12.07 8.29
CA THR A 346 -3.91 12.42 9.12
C THR A 346 -3.01 13.50 8.51
N LEU A 347 -3.33 13.98 7.31
CA LEU A 347 -2.64 15.13 6.69
C LEU A 347 -2.82 16.44 7.47
N ASN A 348 -1.87 17.36 7.30
CA ASN A 348 -1.99 18.73 7.79
C ASN A 348 -2.78 19.60 6.81
N TRP A 349 -4.04 19.88 7.11
CA TRP A 349 -4.94 20.60 6.21
C TRP A 349 -4.85 22.14 6.29
N SER A 350 -4.03 22.71 7.19
CA SER A 350 -4.11 24.13 7.58
C SER A 350 -3.87 25.14 6.46
N GLN A 351 -3.10 24.78 5.42
CA GLN A 351 -2.81 25.66 4.28
C GLN A 351 -3.66 25.37 3.04
N THR A 352 -4.58 24.40 3.10
CA THR A 352 -5.18 23.84 1.87
C THR A 352 -6.15 24.76 1.14
N GLU A 353 -6.68 25.81 1.78
CA GLU A 353 -7.49 26.84 1.10
C GLU A 353 -6.70 27.51 -0.05
N THR A 354 -5.39 27.68 0.14
CA THR A 354 -4.44 28.19 -0.87
C THR A 354 -3.75 27.03 -1.61
N ASN A 355 -3.15 26.12 -0.85
CA ASN A 355 -2.30 25.02 -1.34
C ASN A 355 -3.03 23.68 -1.23
N ARG A 356 -4.01 23.46 -2.10
CA ARG A 356 -4.84 22.24 -2.11
C ARG A 356 -4.00 20.97 -2.28
N TYR A 357 -4.42 19.90 -1.61
CA TYR A 357 -3.87 18.57 -1.90
C TYR A 357 -4.52 17.95 -3.14
N TYR A 358 -3.69 17.28 -3.92
CA TYR A 358 -4.07 16.48 -5.07
C TYR A 358 -3.84 15.01 -4.74
N PHE A 359 -4.85 14.18 -5.01
CA PHE A 359 -4.82 12.74 -4.81
C PHE A 359 -5.10 12.05 -6.14
N LYS A 360 -4.38 10.95 -6.39
CA LYS A 360 -4.59 10.11 -7.57
C LYS A 360 -4.63 8.65 -7.16
N MET A 361 -5.66 7.91 -7.55
CA MET A 361 -5.69 6.46 -7.34
C MET A 361 -4.78 5.73 -8.34
N THR A 362 -4.21 4.61 -7.91
CA THR A 362 -3.38 3.73 -8.75
C THR A 362 -3.76 2.25 -8.65
N ALA A 363 -4.81 1.95 -7.88
CA ALA A 363 -5.42 0.63 -7.73
C ALA A 363 -6.89 0.77 -7.31
N ASP A 364 -7.69 -0.25 -7.61
CA ASP A 364 -9.01 -0.40 -6.99
C ASP A 364 -8.86 -0.70 -5.49
N ILE A 365 -9.78 -0.19 -4.68
CA ILE A 365 -9.69 -0.22 -3.21
C ILE A 365 -10.89 -0.96 -2.63
N ASP A 366 -10.67 -1.90 -1.71
CA ASP A 366 -11.74 -2.55 -0.95
C ASP A 366 -11.74 -2.02 0.50
N MET A 367 -12.89 -1.50 0.94
CA MET A 367 -13.11 -0.96 2.29
C MET A 367 -13.79 -1.95 3.23
N THR A 368 -13.87 -3.24 2.88
CA THR A 368 -14.43 -4.28 3.75
C THR A 368 -13.72 -4.30 5.10
N GLY A 369 -14.51 -4.23 6.19
CA GLY A 369 -14.01 -4.17 7.56
C GLY A 369 -13.40 -2.83 7.98
N GLN A 370 -13.39 -1.81 7.10
CA GLN A 370 -12.81 -0.50 7.37
C GLN A 370 -13.89 0.51 7.80
N ASN A 371 -13.71 1.14 8.95
CA ASN A 371 -14.61 2.22 9.39
C ASN A 371 -14.28 3.53 8.66
N TRP A 372 -15.25 4.12 7.95
CA TRP A 372 -15.10 5.44 7.34
C TRP A 372 -16.00 6.50 8.00
N GLY A 373 -15.37 7.52 8.59
CA GLY A 373 -16.01 8.83 8.81
C GLY A 373 -15.71 9.75 7.61
N PRO A 374 -16.66 10.61 7.17
CA PRO A 374 -16.46 11.51 6.04
C PRO A 374 -15.26 12.44 6.24
N LEU A 375 -14.56 12.79 5.17
CA LEU A 375 -13.30 13.53 5.29
C LEU A 375 -13.47 14.92 5.94
N ASN A 376 -14.52 15.66 5.60
CA ASN A 376 -14.68 17.09 5.90
C ASN A 376 -16.13 17.41 6.33
N ASN A 377 -16.60 16.88 7.46
CA ASN A 377 -17.99 17.02 7.91
C ASN A 377 -18.19 17.87 9.18
N VAL A 378 -17.17 18.60 9.62
CA VAL A 378 -17.22 19.49 10.79
C VAL A 378 -16.87 20.91 10.36
N ASP A 379 -17.72 21.87 10.71
CA ASP A 379 -17.48 23.30 10.51
C ASP A 379 -16.22 23.74 11.29
N PRO A 380 -15.30 24.54 10.71
CA PRO A 380 -15.44 25.41 9.54
C PRO A 380 -15.08 24.77 8.17
N TYR A 381 -15.05 23.43 8.06
CA TYR A 381 -14.77 22.68 6.82
C TYR A 381 -13.43 23.03 6.16
N ALA A 382 -12.31 22.82 6.87
CA ALA A 382 -10.99 23.29 6.45
C ALA A 382 -10.21 22.39 5.45
N ARG A 383 -10.86 21.46 4.75
CA ARG A 383 -10.17 20.48 3.87
C ARG A 383 -10.50 20.67 2.40
N TYR A 384 -9.52 21.17 1.64
CA TYR A 384 -9.66 21.50 0.21
C TYR A 384 -8.78 20.57 -0.63
N LEU A 385 -9.36 19.93 -1.66
CA LEU A 385 -8.66 18.89 -2.42
C LEU A 385 -9.14 18.71 -3.86
N HIS A 386 -8.29 18.07 -4.65
CA HIS A 386 -8.65 17.47 -5.93
C HIS A 386 -8.38 15.96 -5.87
N PHE A 387 -9.36 15.15 -6.26
CA PHE A 387 -9.27 13.69 -6.25
C PHE A 387 -9.49 13.13 -7.66
N ASP A 388 -8.49 12.48 -8.23
CA ASP A 388 -8.60 11.75 -9.50
C ASP A 388 -8.66 10.25 -9.20
N GLY A 389 -9.79 9.62 -9.53
CA GLY A 389 -9.91 8.18 -9.47
C GLY A 389 -9.12 7.45 -10.56
N ASP A 390 -8.67 8.14 -11.62
CA ASP A 390 -7.95 7.57 -12.77
C ASP A 390 -8.62 6.36 -13.43
N GLY A 391 -9.94 6.21 -13.26
CA GLY A 391 -10.69 5.04 -13.71
C GLY A 391 -10.65 3.86 -12.73
N HIS A 392 -10.36 4.09 -11.46
CA HIS A 392 -10.46 3.12 -10.38
C HIS A 392 -11.78 3.20 -9.61
N ILE A 393 -12.02 2.18 -8.79
CA ILE A 393 -13.21 2.08 -7.93
C ILE A 393 -12.85 1.84 -6.46
N ILE A 394 -13.69 2.36 -5.55
CA ILE A 394 -13.67 2.05 -4.12
C ILE A 394 -14.90 1.19 -3.82
N LYS A 395 -14.69 -0.01 -3.31
CA LYS A 395 -15.72 -1.01 -3.00
C LYS A 395 -16.05 -1.00 -1.51
N ASN A 396 -17.29 -1.34 -1.17
CA ASN A 396 -17.75 -1.67 0.19
C ASN A 396 -17.60 -0.53 1.22
N LEU A 397 -17.60 0.73 0.75
CA LEU A 397 -17.47 1.91 1.61
C LEU A 397 -18.67 2.03 2.56
N THR A 398 -18.44 1.83 3.86
CA THR A 398 -19.47 1.92 4.89
C THR A 398 -19.27 3.17 5.75
N VAL A 399 -20.34 3.97 5.89
CA VAL A 399 -20.37 5.18 6.73
C VAL A 399 -21.56 5.09 7.68
N ALA A 400 -21.26 4.92 8.97
CA ALA A 400 -22.25 4.95 10.03
C ALA A 400 -22.84 6.37 10.19
N LYS A 401 -24.05 6.46 10.76
CA LYS A 401 -24.84 7.69 10.91
C LYS A 401 -24.02 8.89 11.37
N SER A 402 -23.72 9.81 10.45
CA SER A 402 -22.91 11.01 10.72
C SER A 402 -23.46 12.24 10.02
N ALA A 403 -23.10 13.44 10.48
CA ALA A 403 -23.33 14.65 9.68
C ALA A 403 -22.60 14.50 8.34
N TYR A 404 -23.26 14.86 7.24
CA TYR A 404 -22.74 14.74 5.88
C TYR A 404 -22.19 13.35 5.51
N GLY A 405 -22.87 12.28 5.94
CA GLY A 405 -22.50 10.89 5.64
C GLY A 405 -22.23 10.67 4.15
N SER A 406 -20.96 10.40 3.83
CA SER A 406 -20.39 10.31 2.48
C SER A 406 -18.87 10.03 2.53
N LEU A 407 -18.21 9.89 1.37
CA LEU A 407 -16.74 9.86 1.28
C LEU A 407 -16.10 11.17 1.80
N PHE A 408 -16.49 12.32 1.26
CA PHE A 408 -15.82 13.60 1.52
C PHE A 408 -16.46 14.47 2.61
N GLY A 409 -17.73 14.28 2.97
CA GLY A 409 -18.46 15.22 3.81
C GLY A 409 -18.91 16.44 2.98
N VAL A 410 -18.23 17.56 3.18
CA VAL A 410 -18.32 18.76 2.35
C VAL A 410 -17.11 18.80 1.42
N LEU A 411 -17.33 18.66 0.11
CA LEU A 411 -16.26 18.69 -0.90
C LEU A 411 -16.01 20.13 -1.39
N PHE A 412 -14.82 20.66 -1.09
CA PHE A 412 -14.26 21.87 -1.68
C PHE A 412 -13.12 21.52 -2.64
N GLY A 413 -13.25 21.90 -3.91
CA GLY A 413 -12.40 21.43 -5.00
C GLY A 413 -13.10 20.42 -5.91
N SER A 414 -12.49 19.29 -6.24
CA SER A 414 -13.10 18.33 -7.20
C SER A 414 -12.85 16.85 -6.91
N CYS A 415 -13.75 16.01 -7.43
CA CYS A 415 -13.55 14.57 -7.57
C CYS A 415 -13.93 14.15 -9.00
N LYS A 416 -13.12 13.32 -9.65
CA LYS A 416 -13.42 12.82 -11.00
C LYS A 416 -12.97 11.37 -11.24
N ASN A 417 -13.52 10.75 -12.29
CA ASN A 417 -13.11 9.43 -12.81
C ASN A 417 -13.14 8.30 -11.75
N LEU A 418 -14.13 8.30 -10.87
CA LEU A 418 -14.21 7.40 -9.70
C LEU A 418 -15.56 6.69 -9.60
N GLY A 419 -15.55 5.38 -9.37
CA GLY A 419 -16.74 4.61 -8.99
C GLY A 419 -16.76 4.26 -7.50
N LEU A 420 -17.89 4.45 -6.83
CA LEU A 420 -18.12 4.00 -5.46
C LEU A 420 -19.10 2.83 -5.46
N VAL A 421 -18.57 1.62 -5.36
CA VAL A 421 -19.31 0.37 -5.58
C VAL A 421 -19.75 -0.23 -4.24
N ASN A 422 -21.02 -0.65 -4.16
CA ASN A 422 -21.61 -1.26 -2.97
C ASN A 422 -21.43 -0.41 -1.69
N VAL A 423 -21.76 0.89 -1.77
CA VAL A 423 -21.71 1.76 -0.59
C VAL A 423 -22.84 1.44 0.38
N ASN A 424 -22.60 1.65 1.68
CA ASN A 424 -23.65 1.60 2.71
C ASN A 424 -23.50 2.83 3.62
N ILE A 425 -24.28 3.87 3.34
CA ILE A 425 -24.08 5.20 3.92
C ILE A 425 -25.34 5.65 4.66
N GLU A 426 -25.18 6.10 5.91
CA GLU A 426 -26.22 6.77 6.67
C GLU A 426 -25.77 8.20 7.06
N SER A 427 -26.60 9.20 6.76
CA SER A 427 -26.40 10.59 7.16
C SER A 427 -27.44 11.07 8.16
N SER A 428 -27.04 11.92 9.11
CA SER A 428 -27.95 12.66 10.00
C SER A 428 -28.37 14.03 9.46
N SER A 429 -27.85 14.41 8.28
CA SER A 429 -28.19 15.65 7.56
C SER A 429 -28.30 15.37 6.05
N GLY A 430 -27.72 16.23 5.20
CA GLY A 430 -27.57 15.91 3.77
C GLY A 430 -26.61 14.73 3.58
N GLY A 431 -26.84 13.85 2.61
CA GLY A 431 -26.06 12.62 2.42
C GLY A 431 -25.91 12.22 0.96
N GLY A 432 -24.81 11.55 0.63
CA GLY A 432 -24.49 11.11 -0.73
C GLY A 432 -23.33 10.12 -0.73
N ALA A 433 -23.12 9.38 -1.82
CA ALA A 433 -21.94 8.51 -1.92
C ALA A 433 -20.62 9.31 -1.84
N PHE A 434 -20.53 10.40 -2.60
CA PHE A 434 -19.33 11.24 -2.70
C PHE A 434 -19.33 12.35 -1.65
N ALA A 435 -20.43 13.09 -1.50
CA ALA A 435 -20.51 14.21 -0.58
C ALA A 435 -21.92 14.41 0.01
N GLY A 436 -22.02 14.81 1.29
CA GLY A 436 -23.25 15.38 1.83
C GLY A 436 -23.50 16.81 1.30
N TYR A 437 -22.42 17.52 0.94
CA TYR A 437 -22.47 18.83 0.29
C TYR A 437 -21.33 19.01 -0.72
N LEU A 438 -21.66 19.46 -1.93
CA LEU A 438 -20.72 19.85 -2.97
C LEU A 438 -20.66 21.39 -3.01
N GLY A 439 -19.57 21.97 -2.49
CA GLY A 439 -19.50 23.39 -2.18
C GLY A 439 -20.32 23.80 -0.94
N LEU A 440 -20.86 25.03 -0.92
CA LEU A 440 -21.74 25.56 0.13
C LEU A 440 -23.03 26.19 -0.42
N LYS A 441 -24.04 26.35 0.43
CA LYS A 441 -25.29 27.10 0.10
C LYS A 441 -25.02 28.55 -0.32
N ALA A 442 -23.98 29.16 0.22
CA ALA A 442 -23.56 30.53 -0.08
C ALA A 442 -22.04 30.60 0.11
N PRO A 443 -21.23 30.22 -0.90
CA PRO A 443 -19.79 30.30 -0.79
C PRO A 443 -19.35 31.77 -0.80
N ASP A 444 -18.58 32.15 0.22
CA ASP A 444 -17.90 33.46 0.34
C ASP A 444 -16.69 33.58 -0.59
N LYS A 445 -16.11 32.45 -1.00
CA LYS A 445 -14.96 32.36 -1.91
C LYS A 445 -15.17 31.27 -2.97
N ALA A 446 -14.65 31.50 -4.17
CA ALA A 446 -14.59 30.54 -5.28
C ALA A 446 -14.03 29.17 -4.84
N VAL A 447 -13.07 29.15 -3.91
CA VAL A 447 -12.44 27.92 -3.41
C VAL A 447 -13.38 26.99 -2.63
N LYS A 448 -14.56 27.48 -2.20
CA LYS A 448 -15.61 26.72 -1.49
C LYS A 448 -16.76 26.26 -2.41
N THR A 449 -16.53 26.19 -3.72
CA THR A 449 -17.37 25.42 -4.65
C THR A 449 -16.85 23.98 -4.80
N GLY A 450 -17.68 23.07 -5.31
CA GLY A 450 -17.32 21.67 -5.50
C GLY A 450 -17.68 21.14 -6.90
N ILE A 451 -16.87 20.25 -7.46
CA ILE A 451 -17.05 19.66 -8.80
C ILE A 451 -17.02 18.12 -8.70
N LEU A 452 -17.97 17.44 -9.37
CA LEU A 452 -18.01 15.98 -9.51
C LEU A 452 -18.19 15.59 -10.99
N GLU A 453 -17.25 14.85 -11.56
CA GLU A 453 -17.21 14.58 -13.01
C GLU A 453 -16.85 13.13 -13.34
N ASN A 454 -17.56 12.50 -14.30
CA ASN A 454 -17.25 11.14 -14.76
C ASN A 454 -17.30 10.09 -13.62
N CYS A 455 -18.19 10.26 -12.64
CA CYS A 455 -18.25 9.44 -11.43
C CYS A 455 -19.54 8.63 -11.34
N PHE A 456 -19.53 7.53 -10.59
CA PHE A 456 -20.74 6.75 -10.32
C PHE A 456 -20.83 6.15 -8.92
N SER A 457 -22.03 5.76 -8.50
CA SER A 457 -22.24 4.98 -7.26
C SER A 457 -23.25 3.84 -7.41
N THR A 458 -23.03 2.79 -6.62
CA THR A 458 -23.96 1.64 -6.45
C THR A 458 -24.09 1.30 -4.96
N GLY A 459 -25.15 0.57 -4.57
CA GLY A 459 -25.40 0.20 -3.17
C GLY A 459 -26.55 0.97 -2.54
N LYS A 460 -26.35 1.57 -1.35
CA LYS A 460 -27.39 2.23 -0.56
C LYS A 460 -26.90 3.53 0.09
N VAL A 461 -27.67 4.60 -0.08
CA VAL A 461 -27.51 5.87 0.65
C VAL A 461 -28.80 6.21 1.38
N SER A 462 -28.71 6.52 2.67
CA SER A 462 -29.86 6.92 3.49
C SER A 462 -29.57 8.15 4.36
N GLY A 463 -30.61 8.91 4.68
CA GLY A 463 -30.49 10.09 5.56
C GLY A 463 -31.83 10.75 5.90
N THR A 464 -31.76 11.94 6.49
CA THR A 464 -32.90 12.63 7.14
C THR A 464 -33.33 13.92 6.46
N ASP A 465 -32.59 14.42 5.47
CA ASP A 465 -32.99 15.60 4.70
C ASP A 465 -32.68 15.41 3.21
N ALA A 466 -31.60 16.02 2.70
CA ALA A 466 -31.23 16.03 1.31
C ALA A 466 -30.33 14.84 0.99
N VAL A 467 -30.90 13.77 0.42
CA VAL A 467 -30.19 12.51 0.16
C VAL A 467 -30.10 12.29 -1.35
N GLY A 468 -28.88 12.27 -1.88
CA GLY A 468 -28.59 11.91 -3.26
C GLY A 468 -27.94 10.54 -3.35
N GLY A 469 -28.05 9.85 -4.49
CA GLY A 469 -27.20 8.68 -4.75
C GLY A 469 -25.72 9.06 -4.91
N LEU A 470 -25.43 10.28 -5.40
CA LEU A 470 -24.08 10.84 -5.46
C LEU A 470 -23.83 11.91 -4.40
N VAL A 471 -24.71 12.91 -4.31
CA VAL A 471 -24.48 14.13 -3.52
C VAL A 471 -25.74 14.60 -2.80
N GLY A 472 -25.64 14.94 -1.51
CA GLY A 472 -26.78 15.48 -0.77
C GLY A 472 -27.24 16.83 -1.30
N ASN A 473 -26.33 17.81 -1.38
CA ASN A 473 -26.60 19.18 -1.79
C ASN A 473 -25.56 19.69 -2.80
N VAL A 474 -25.99 20.36 -3.86
CA VAL A 474 -25.11 21.13 -4.77
C VAL A 474 -25.25 22.62 -4.44
N GLY A 475 -24.13 23.25 -4.12
CA GLY A 475 -24.04 24.63 -3.67
C GLY A 475 -24.25 25.70 -4.74
N LYS A 476 -24.41 26.94 -4.29
CA LYS A 476 -24.48 28.13 -5.14
C LYS A 476 -23.10 28.46 -5.77
N PRO A 477 -23.05 29.26 -6.84
CA PRO A 477 -21.79 29.79 -7.36
C PRO A 477 -21.18 30.89 -6.47
N ASN A 478 -19.90 31.17 -6.68
CA ASN A 478 -19.21 32.38 -6.21
C ASN A 478 -18.40 32.96 -7.40
N GLY A 479 -18.79 34.15 -7.85
CA GLY A 479 -18.25 34.73 -9.08
C GLY A 479 -18.53 33.81 -10.28
N THR A 480 -17.48 33.43 -11.00
CA THR A 480 -17.54 32.49 -12.14
C THR A 480 -17.40 31.02 -11.73
N SER A 481 -17.07 30.71 -10.47
CA SER A 481 -16.95 29.34 -9.97
C SER A 481 -18.33 28.79 -9.61
N ILE A 482 -18.69 27.65 -10.19
CA ILE A 482 -20.01 27.01 -10.08
C ILE A 482 -19.82 25.63 -9.47
N SER A 483 -20.66 25.25 -8.50
CA SER A 483 -20.68 23.87 -8.01
C SER A 483 -21.44 23.00 -9.01
N SER A 484 -20.85 21.88 -9.46
CA SER A 484 -21.35 21.13 -10.60
C SER A 484 -21.24 19.61 -10.49
N ILE A 485 -22.22 18.90 -11.05
CA ILE A 485 -22.16 17.46 -11.31
C ILE A 485 -22.37 17.26 -12.81
N THR A 486 -21.40 16.64 -13.50
CA THR A 486 -21.53 16.36 -14.93
C THR A 486 -21.06 14.96 -15.32
N ASN A 487 -21.76 14.34 -16.28
CA ASN A 487 -21.40 13.02 -16.81
C ASN A 487 -21.30 11.94 -15.71
N CYS A 488 -22.29 11.87 -14.82
CA CYS A 488 -22.28 10.95 -13.68
C CYS A 488 -23.54 10.10 -13.63
N PHE A 489 -23.49 8.94 -12.97
CA PHE A 489 -24.68 8.10 -12.78
C PHE A 489 -24.78 7.45 -11.40
N SER A 490 -25.97 6.99 -11.03
CA SER A 490 -26.16 6.24 -9.78
C SER A 490 -27.20 5.13 -9.93
N THR A 491 -26.83 3.94 -9.47
CA THR A 491 -27.71 2.77 -9.35
C THR A 491 -28.08 2.50 -7.89
N ALA A 492 -27.56 3.32 -6.96
CA ALA A 492 -27.78 3.18 -5.54
C ALA A 492 -29.26 3.39 -5.15
N THR A 493 -29.75 2.57 -4.22
CA THR A 493 -31.02 2.81 -3.54
C THR A 493 -30.88 4.03 -2.61
N VAL A 494 -31.77 5.01 -2.77
CA VAL A 494 -31.74 6.26 -2.02
C VAL A 494 -32.95 6.32 -1.09
N THR A 495 -32.74 6.67 0.19
CA THR A 495 -33.83 6.80 1.18
C THR A 495 -33.67 8.06 2.03
N ALA A 496 -34.58 9.01 1.89
CA ALA A 496 -34.70 10.17 2.79
C ALA A 496 -35.92 9.98 3.71
N THR A 497 -35.72 10.09 5.03
CA THR A 497 -36.81 9.93 6.02
C THR A 497 -36.84 11.10 7.01
N ASN A 498 -37.90 11.88 6.98
CA ASN A 498 -38.17 12.96 7.93
C ASN A 498 -39.66 13.04 8.26
N THR A 499 -40.03 12.52 9.42
CA THR A 499 -41.43 12.48 9.89
C THR A 499 -41.84 13.73 10.68
N GLY A 500 -40.90 14.65 10.94
CA GLY A 500 -41.17 15.96 11.55
C GLY A 500 -41.68 16.99 10.54
N ALA A 501 -41.72 18.27 10.93
CA ALA A 501 -42.19 19.37 10.08
C ALA A 501 -41.22 19.77 8.93
N SER A 502 -40.26 18.90 8.59
CA SER A 502 -39.20 19.13 7.62
C SER A 502 -39.29 18.13 6.47
N SER A 503 -38.96 18.57 5.26
CA SER A 503 -39.01 17.72 4.06
C SER A 503 -37.88 16.68 4.03
N ALA A 504 -38.15 15.54 3.39
CA ALA A 504 -37.16 14.50 3.09
C ALA A 504 -36.95 14.42 1.57
N ARG A 505 -35.81 14.93 1.10
CA ARG A 505 -35.55 15.22 -0.32
C ARG A 505 -34.64 14.16 -0.91
N ALA A 506 -35.24 13.14 -1.52
CA ALA A 506 -34.53 12.01 -2.11
C ALA A 506 -34.36 12.20 -3.62
N GLY A 507 -33.14 12.05 -4.14
CA GLY A 507 -32.85 12.08 -5.57
C GLY A 507 -31.84 11.02 -5.98
N GLY A 508 -31.99 10.39 -7.15
CA GLY A 508 -31.03 9.39 -7.63
C GLY A 508 -29.61 9.91 -7.82
N ILE A 509 -29.46 11.18 -8.20
CA ILE A 509 -28.18 11.89 -8.28
C ILE A 509 -28.01 12.83 -7.10
N VAL A 510 -28.98 13.74 -6.89
CA VAL A 510 -28.87 14.85 -5.93
C VAL A 510 -30.12 15.03 -5.07
N GLY A 511 -29.95 15.24 -3.76
CA GLY A 511 -31.07 15.63 -2.87
C GLY A 511 -31.56 17.05 -3.14
N ILE A 512 -30.66 18.04 -3.13
CA ILE A 512 -30.95 19.46 -3.41
C ILE A 512 -29.95 20.06 -4.41
N ASN A 513 -30.44 20.75 -5.43
CA ASN A 513 -29.62 21.60 -6.29
C ASN A 513 -30.03 23.08 -6.12
N TYR A 514 -29.22 23.85 -5.40
CA TYR A 514 -29.49 25.27 -5.15
C TYR A 514 -29.30 26.13 -6.41
N ASP A 515 -29.93 27.30 -6.42
CA ASP A 515 -29.78 28.40 -7.39
C ASP A 515 -28.37 28.55 -7.98
N GLY A 516 -28.24 28.50 -9.31
CA GLY A 516 -26.96 28.54 -10.03
C GLY A 516 -26.10 27.27 -9.95
N GLY A 517 -26.48 26.27 -9.14
CA GLY A 517 -25.87 24.94 -9.13
C GLY A 517 -26.18 24.16 -10.40
N LYS A 518 -25.19 23.43 -10.91
CA LYS A 518 -25.19 22.85 -12.26
C LYS A 518 -25.29 21.32 -12.22
N ILE A 519 -26.31 20.75 -12.87
CA ILE A 519 -26.43 19.30 -13.09
C ILE A 519 -26.70 19.05 -14.57
N GLU A 520 -25.80 18.33 -15.24
CA GLU A 520 -25.85 18.06 -16.68
C GLU A 520 -25.41 16.64 -17.02
N ASN A 521 -26.04 16.04 -18.03
CA ASN A 521 -25.62 14.75 -18.61
C ASN A 521 -25.52 13.62 -17.56
N CYS A 522 -26.54 13.45 -16.71
CA CYS A 522 -26.53 12.46 -15.64
C CYS A 522 -27.76 11.55 -15.71
N PHE A 523 -27.65 10.31 -15.20
CA PHE A 523 -28.79 9.40 -15.12
C PHE A 523 -28.84 8.60 -13.81
N ALA A 524 -30.02 8.13 -13.42
CA ALA A 524 -30.17 7.24 -12.26
C ALA A 524 -31.10 6.05 -12.54
N SER A 525 -30.74 4.86 -12.04
CA SER A 525 -31.53 3.62 -12.15
C SER A 525 -31.98 3.03 -10.81
N GLY A 526 -31.37 3.48 -9.70
CA GLY A 526 -31.70 3.00 -8.36
C GLY A 526 -33.10 3.38 -7.88
N LYS A 527 -33.59 2.63 -6.89
CA LYS A 527 -34.87 2.86 -6.21
C LYS A 527 -34.81 4.10 -5.32
N ILE A 528 -35.74 5.04 -5.50
CA ILE A 528 -35.77 6.30 -4.74
C ILE A 528 -36.97 6.31 -3.80
N ILE A 529 -36.71 6.58 -2.51
CA ILE A 529 -37.71 6.59 -1.45
C ILE A 529 -37.61 7.89 -0.65
N SER A 530 -38.71 8.63 -0.55
CA SER A 530 -38.92 9.67 0.45
C SER A 530 -40.01 9.24 1.42
N ASN A 531 -39.82 9.52 2.70
CA ASN A 531 -40.87 9.47 3.71
C ASN A 531 -40.93 10.83 4.42
N THR A 532 -41.95 11.63 4.07
CA THR A 532 -42.14 12.96 4.65
C THR A 532 -43.60 13.37 4.77
N THR A 533 -43.92 13.95 5.92
CA THR A 533 -45.25 14.45 6.27
C THR A 533 -45.54 15.83 5.67
N SER A 534 -44.56 16.55 5.12
CA SER A 534 -44.77 17.85 4.44
C SER A 534 -43.70 18.25 3.41
N GLY A 535 -44.14 18.96 2.36
CA GLY A 535 -43.25 19.62 1.40
C GLY A 535 -42.69 18.72 0.29
N LYS A 536 -41.36 18.68 0.16
CA LYS A 536 -40.61 18.11 -0.97
C LYS A 536 -40.28 16.64 -0.73
N GLY A 537 -40.43 15.79 -1.76
CA GLY A 537 -40.31 14.33 -1.63
C GLY A 537 -39.23 13.69 -2.52
N ALA A 538 -39.65 12.73 -3.35
CA ALA A 538 -38.76 11.85 -4.14
C ALA A 538 -38.73 12.21 -5.62
N GLY A 539 -37.54 12.48 -6.17
CA GLY A 539 -37.32 12.63 -7.61
C GLY A 539 -36.41 11.54 -8.14
N GLY A 540 -36.68 11.00 -9.33
CA GLY A 540 -35.84 9.93 -9.89
C GLY A 540 -34.37 10.35 -10.04
N VAL A 541 -34.11 11.62 -10.36
CA VAL A 541 -32.76 12.18 -10.50
C VAL A 541 -32.45 13.23 -9.42
N ILE A 542 -33.38 14.15 -9.12
CA ILE A 542 -33.18 15.30 -8.22
C ILE A 542 -34.31 15.37 -7.18
N GLY A 543 -34.01 15.46 -5.89
CA GLY A 543 -35.03 15.63 -4.85
C GLY A 543 -35.76 16.98 -4.98
N TRP A 544 -35.04 18.08 -5.08
CA TRP A 544 -35.58 19.42 -5.34
C TRP A 544 -34.53 20.35 -5.97
N SER A 545 -34.93 21.31 -6.80
CA SER A 545 -33.99 22.30 -7.35
C SER A 545 -34.54 23.73 -7.47
N ASP A 546 -33.72 24.69 -7.06
CA ASP A 546 -33.87 26.15 -7.32
C ASP A 546 -33.19 26.59 -8.63
N SER A 547 -32.55 25.68 -9.37
CA SER A 547 -31.71 25.99 -10.53
C SER A 547 -32.12 25.19 -11.77
N LYS A 548 -31.77 25.70 -12.94
CA LYS A 548 -31.99 24.99 -14.21
C LYS A 548 -31.06 23.79 -14.29
N PHE A 549 -31.59 22.66 -14.73
CA PHE A 549 -30.82 21.46 -15.04
C PHE A 549 -31.17 20.95 -16.43
N LYS A 550 -30.30 20.14 -17.04
CA LYS A 550 -30.57 19.62 -18.39
C LYS A 550 -29.93 18.27 -18.69
N ASN A 551 -30.41 17.66 -19.77
CA ASN A 551 -29.83 16.45 -20.34
C ASN A 551 -29.81 15.27 -19.35
N LEU A 552 -30.86 15.13 -18.53
CA LEU A 552 -30.95 14.14 -17.47
C LEU A 552 -31.85 12.97 -17.86
N VAL A 553 -31.52 11.75 -17.43
CA VAL A 553 -32.32 10.56 -17.75
C VAL A 553 -32.68 9.75 -16.49
N ALA A 554 -33.97 9.43 -16.34
CA ALA A 554 -34.48 8.54 -15.31
C ALA A 554 -34.71 7.12 -15.86
N PHE A 555 -34.02 6.14 -15.26
CA PHE A 555 -34.18 4.71 -15.48
C PHE A 555 -34.71 3.98 -14.24
N ASN A 556 -35.04 4.73 -13.18
CA ASN A 556 -35.31 4.25 -11.82
C ASN A 556 -36.30 3.08 -11.78
N GLU A 557 -35.99 2.03 -11.00
CA GLU A 557 -36.92 0.93 -10.68
C GLU A 557 -38.27 1.47 -10.17
N SER A 558 -38.21 2.42 -9.23
CA SER A 558 -39.36 3.18 -8.76
C SER A 558 -38.94 4.47 -8.07
N VAL A 559 -39.83 5.47 -8.11
CA VAL A 559 -39.71 6.74 -7.38
C VAL A 559 -40.91 6.86 -6.46
N SER A 560 -40.71 6.75 -5.15
CA SER A 560 -41.79 6.64 -4.16
C SER A 560 -41.73 7.73 -3.11
N ASN A 561 -42.85 8.42 -2.88
CA ASN A 561 -43.05 9.25 -1.71
C ASN A 561 -44.14 8.68 -0.78
N VAL A 562 -43.78 8.48 0.48
CA VAL A 562 -44.69 8.19 1.60
C VAL A 562 -44.97 9.49 2.37
N GLY A 563 -46.23 9.72 2.71
CA GLY A 563 -46.75 10.94 3.33
C GLY A 563 -47.30 11.96 2.33
N ALA A 564 -47.22 13.24 2.68
CA ALA A 564 -47.86 14.33 1.91
C ALA A 564 -47.01 14.84 0.74
N GLY A 565 -45.70 14.59 0.76
CA GLY A 565 -44.72 15.07 -0.21
C GLY A 565 -45.01 14.73 -1.68
N THR A 566 -44.28 15.40 -2.57
CA THR A 566 -44.36 15.21 -4.02
C THR A 566 -43.49 14.03 -4.49
N ALA A 567 -43.79 13.51 -5.68
CA ALA A 567 -42.94 12.55 -6.37
C ALA A 567 -42.94 12.84 -7.88
N GLY A 568 -41.81 12.68 -8.55
CA GLY A 568 -41.67 12.92 -10.00
C GLY A 568 -40.48 12.19 -10.61
N ARG A 569 -40.56 11.85 -11.91
CA ARG A 569 -39.54 11.01 -12.56
C ARG A 569 -38.17 11.69 -12.67
N ILE A 570 -38.11 13.01 -12.84
CA ILE A 570 -36.84 13.77 -12.85
C ILE A 570 -36.64 14.50 -11.53
N SER A 571 -37.56 15.40 -11.17
CA SER A 571 -37.53 16.19 -9.95
C SER A 571 -38.82 16.04 -9.15
N SER A 572 -38.73 15.93 -7.82
CA SER A 572 -39.96 15.93 -6.99
C SER A 572 -40.62 17.31 -6.93
N ALA A 573 -39.84 18.38 -7.06
CA ALA A 573 -40.32 19.75 -6.86
C ALA A 573 -39.36 20.79 -7.50
N MET A 574 -39.93 21.79 -8.16
CA MET A 574 -39.19 22.89 -8.79
C MET A 574 -39.32 24.20 -8.00
N GLY A 575 -38.21 24.74 -7.53
CA GLY A 575 -38.13 25.96 -6.72
C GLY A 575 -38.38 27.25 -7.52
N LEU A 576 -38.36 28.38 -6.81
CA LEU A 576 -38.64 29.72 -7.34
C LEU A 576 -37.56 30.69 -6.87
N VAL A 577 -36.82 31.28 -7.82
CA VAL A 577 -35.77 32.27 -7.56
C VAL A 577 -36.06 33.53 -8.35
N ASN A 578 -36.11 34.69 -7.68
CA ASN A 578 -36.34 36.00 -8.31
C ASN A 578 -37.57 36.05 -9.25
N GLY A 579 -38.63 35.30 -8.93
CA GLY A 579 -39.85 35.20 -9.73
C GLY A 579 -39.81 34.18 -10.88
N ILE A 580 -38.68 33.51 -11.11
CA ILE A 580 -38.50 32.49 -12.14
C ILE A 580 -38.56 31.10 -11.49
N ILE A 581 -39.41 30.22 -12.01
CA ILE A 581 -39.48 28.82 -11.59
C ILE A 581 -38.37 28.05 -12.28
N ALA A 582 -37.62 27.24 -11.53
CA ALA A 582 -36.59 26.37 -12.08
C ALA A 582 -37.17 25.44 -13.16
N GLN A 583 -36.41 25.17 -14.23
CA GLN A 583 -36.87 24.35 -15.36
C GLN A 583 -35.91 23.19 -15.63
N GLY A 584 -36.47 22.07 -16.12
CA GLY A 584 -35.70 21.00 -16.76
C GLY A 584 -35.68 21.19 -18.27
N GLU A 585 -34.52 21.03 -18.90
CA GLU A 585 -34.35 21.04 -20.36
C GLU A 585 -33.86 19.67 -20.84
N ASN A 586 -34.41 19.15 -21.94
CA ASN A 586 -34.00 17.88 -22.56
C ASN A 586 -33.86 16.73 -21.53
N CYS A 587 -34.87 16.53 -20.69
CA CYS A 587 -34.86 15.47 -19.68
C CYS A 587 -35.80 14.34 -20.08
N TRP A 588 -35.38 13.09 -19.90
CA TRP A 588 -36.11 11.89 -20.32
C TRP A 588 -36.36 10.94 -19.16
N ALA A 589 -37.47 10.21 -19.22
CA ALA A 589 -37.71 9.07 -18.34
C ALA A 589 -38.08 7.85 -19.18
N ALA A 590 -37.54 6.69 -18.83
CA ALA A 590 -37.96 5.43 -19.43
C ALA A 590 -39.46 5.17 -19.12
N ASP A 591 -40.18 4.63 -20.09
CA ASP A 591 -41.58 4.19 -19.96
C ASP A 591 -41.84 3.31 -18.72
N LYS A 592 -40.87 2.46 -18.34
CA LYS A 592 -40.90 1.61 -17.15
C LYS A 592 -40.82 2.33 -15.79
N VAL A 593 -40.49 3.63 -15.74
CA VAL A 593 -40.28 4.34 -14.45
C VAL A 593 -41.62 4.57 -13.75
N VAL A 594 -41.86 3.84 -12.66
CA VAL A 594 -43.08 3.95 -11.87
C VAL A 594 -42.92 5.01 -10.78
N VAL A 595 -43.81 6.02 -10.79
CA VAL A 595 -43.95 6.99 -9.69
C VAL A 595 -45.05 6.51 -8.75
N LEU A 596 -44.75 6.42 -7.45
CA LEU A 596 -45.65 5.99 -6.39
C LEU A 596 -45.88 7.12 -5.38
N LYS A 597 -47.15 7.37 -5.02
CA LYS A 597 -47.52 8.21 -3.88
C LYS A 597 -48.35 7.41 -2.89
N ASN A 598 -47.85 7.24 -1.67
CA ASN A 598 -48.44 6.38 -0.64
C ASN A 598 -48.72 4.93 -1.12
N GLY A 599 -47.80 4.38 -1.93
CA GLY A 599 -47.93 3.04 -2.52
C GLY A 599 -48.83 2.96 -3.76
N THR A 600 -49.57 4.01 -4.08
CA THR A 600 -50.44 4.07 -5.28
C THR A 600 -49.68 4.64 -6.47
N PRO A 601 -49.71 3.98 -7.66
CA PRO A 601 -49.15 4.54 -8.88
C PRO A 601 -49.79 5.88 -9.29
N VAL A 602 -48.95 6.85 -9.65
CA VAL A 602 -49.39 8.12 -10.26
C VAL A 602 -49.70 7.86 -11.74
N PRO A 603 -50.89 8.25 -12.26
CA PRO A 603 -51.23 8.02 -13.65
C PRO A 603 -50.39 8.88 -14.59
N ALA A 604 -50.00 8.33 -15.74
CA ALA A 604 -49.13 9.01 -16.69
C ALA A 604 -49.69 10.32 -17.26
N SER A 605 -51.01 10.52 -17.20
CA SER A 605 -51.68 11.78 -17.55
C SER A 605 -51.40 12.93 -16.58
N SER A 606 -50.84 12.65 -15.40
CA SER A 606 -50.42 13.65 -14.41
C SER A 606 -48.94 14.03 -14.51
N TYR A 607 -48.18 13.44 -15.43
CA TYR A 607 -46.75 13.73 -15.58
C TYR A 607 -46.51 15.08 -16.25
N VAL A 608 -45.64 15.91 -15.64
CA VAL A 608 -45.27 17.23 -16.16
C VAL A 608 -44.01 17.11 -17.01
N THR A 609 -44.19 17.11 -18.33
CA THR A 609 -43.10 16.89 -19.30
C THR A 609 -42.55 18.19 -19.91
N GLY A 610 -43.39 19.24 -19.97
CA GLY A 610 -43.06 20.57 -20.51
C GLY A 610 -42.70 21.60 -19.43
N GLU A 611 -42.97 22.88 -19.72
CA GLU A 611 -42.68 24.00 -18.81
C GLU A 611 -43.44 23.89 -17.48
N VAL A 612 -42.73 24.11 -16.38
CA VAL A 612 -43.29 24.07 -15.02
C VAL A 612 -43.76 25.47 -14.62
N THR A 613 -45.07 25.69 -14.67
CA THR A 613 -45.73 26.98 -14.44
C THR A 613 -46.13 27.25 -12.99
N VAL A 614 -46.05 26.24 -12.12
CA VAL A 614 -46.39 26.33 -10.68
C VAL A 614 -45.21 25.82 -9.85
N LYS A 615 -44.71 26.65 -8.92
CA LYS A 615 -43.60 26.26 -8.03
C LYS A 615 -43.95 25.07 -7.15
N GLU A 616 -42.93 24.34 -6.73
CA GLU A 616 -42.99 23.12 -5.91
C GLU A 616 -43.80 21.97 -6.57
N THR A 617 -44.02 22.05 -7.88
CA THR A 617 -44.59 20.96 -8.70
C THR A 617 -43.47 20.00 -9.13
N ALA A 618 -43.82 18.72 -9.26
CA ALA A 618 -42.95 17.69 -9.83
C ALA A 618 -42.61 17.98 -11.30
N TYR A 619 -41.48 17.43 -11.77
CA TYR A 619 -41.10 17.44 -13.18
C TYR A 619 -40.68 16.03 -13.60
N ASP A 620 -41.23 15.56 -14.71
CA ASP A 620 -41.24 14.14 -15.09
C ASP A 620 -40.48 13.85 -16.39
N GLY A 621 -40.05 14.88 -17.13
CA GLY A 621 -39.36 14.74 -18.41
C GLY A 621 -40.19 14.03 -19.49
N GLU A 622 -39.67 13.95 -20.71
CA GLU A 622 -40.33 13.23 -21.80
C GLU A 622 -40.24 11.72 -21.60
N THR A 623 -41.35 10.99 -21.80
CA THR A 623 -41.34 9.53 -21.79
C THR A 623 -40.63 9.00 -23.04
N LYS A 624 -39.68 8.08 -22.89
CA LYS A 624 -38.98 7.39 -23.99
C LYS A 624 -39.11 5.87 -23.86
N SER A 625 -39.20 5.18 -24.99
CA SER A 625 -39.26 3.72 -25.02
C SER A 625 -37.89 3.08 -24.81
N ALA A 626 -37.88 1.80 -24.41
CA ALA A 626 -36.64 1.03 -24.28
C ALA A 626 -35.78 1.03 -25.57
N ASP A 627 -36.40 0.95 -26.75
CA ASP A 627 -35.67 0.91 -28.02
C ASP A 627 -35.07 2.29 -28.39
N PHE A 628 -35.77 3.39 -28.08
CA PHE A 628 -35.21 4.73 -28.22
C PHE A 628 -34.00 4.93 -27.30
N LEU A 629 -34.06 4.42 -26.08
CA LEU A 629 -33.00 4.55 -25.08
C LEU A 629 -31.80 3.63 -25.34
N LYS A 630 -31.95 2.54 -26.11
CA LYS A 630 -30.82 1.69 -26.55
C LYS A 630 -29.98 2.32 -27.67
N ASP A 631 -30.56 3.20 -28.48
CA ASP A 631 -29.79 3.92 -29.49
C ASP A 631 -29.00 5.08 -28.86
N ILE A 632 -27.72 4.83 -28.62
CA ILE A 632 -26.77 5.80 -28.05
C ILE A 632 -26.70 7.11 -28.86
N ASN A 633 -27.01 7.09 -30.16
CA ASN A 633 -26.97 8.28 -31.00
C ASN A 633 -28.01 9.33 -30.56
N ASN A 634 -29.15 8.92 -29.98
CA ASN A 634 -30.15 9.84 -29.45
C ASN A 634 -29.56 10.73 -28.34
N TYR A 635 -28.72 10.18 -27.46
CA TYR A 635 -28.04 10.95 -26.41
C TYR A 635 -27.08 11.98 -26.99
N SER A 636 -26.38 11.65 -28.08
CA SER A 636 -25.48 12.58 -28.76
C SER A 636 -26.23 13.67 -29.52
N PHE A 637 -27.22 13.31 -30.34
CA PHE A 637 -27.90 14.25 -31.23
C PHE A 637 -28.94 15.12 -30.53
N ILE A 638 -29.60 14.62 -29.47
CA ILE A 638 -30.69 15.33 -28.80
C ILE A 638 -30.25 15.88 -27.44
N LEU A 639 -29.55 15.06 -26.62
CA LEU A 639 -29.03 15.54 -25.33
C LEU A 639 -27.64 16.19 -25.42
N ASN A 640 -26.99 16.19 -26.59
CA ASN A 640 -25.63 16.72 -26.78
C ASN A 640 -24.57 16.04 -25.86
N TRP A 641 -24.81 14.79 -25.45
CA TRP A 641 -23.83 14.00 -24.69
C TRP A 641 -22.64 13.69 -25.60
N LYS A 642 -21.43 13.88 -25.09
CA LYS A 642 -20.22 13.66 -25.87
C LYS A 642 -19.78 12.20 -25.76
N LEU A 643 -19.64 11.53 -26.91
CA LEU A 643 -19.40 10.10 -27.02
C LEU A 643 -18.01 9.76 -27.59
N GLY A 644 -17.46 8.62 -27.21
CA GLY A 644 -16.26 8.02 -27.79
C GLY A 644 -14.96 8.29 -27.02
N PRO A 645 -13.80 7.80 -27.51
CA PRO A 645 -12.59 7.59 -26.71
C PRO A 645 -12.04 8.79 -25.93
N ASN A 646 -12.25 10.01 -26.43
CA ASN A 646 -11.78 11.26 -25.81
C ASN A 646 -12.88 12.03 -25.07
N ASN A 647 -14.04 11.40 -24.84
CA ASN A 647 -15.22 12.02 -24.25
C ASN A 647 -15.71 11.24 -23.01
N PRO A 648 -16.58 11.81 -22.16
CA PRO A 648 -17.01 11.17 -20.90
C PRO A 648 -17.76 9.84 -21.06
N TRP A 649 -18.52 9.70 -22.14
CA TRP A 649 -19.36 8.53 -22.41
C TRP A 649 -18.82 7.71 -23.58
N ALA A 650 -18.90 6.39 -23.49
CA ALA A 650 -18.62 5.50 -24.60
C ALA A 650 -19.71 5.63 -25.68
N ALA A 651 -19.37 5.26 -26.92
CA ALA A 651 -20.34 5.16 -28.01
C ALA A 651 -21.20 3.87 -27.92
N THR A 652 -21.65 3.51 -26.72
CA THR A 652 -22.53 2.36 -26.45
C THR A 652 -23.39 2.58 -25.21
N THR A 653 -24.55 1.92 -25.18
CA THR A 653 -25.30 1.67 -23.94
C THR A 653 -25.02 0.25 -23.44
N ASN A 654 -25.49 -0.06 -22.23
CA ASN A 654 -25.70 -1.42 -21.77
C ASN A 654 -27.01 -2.01 -22.36
N LYS A 655 -27.35 -3.25 -21.98
CA LYS A 655 -28.55 -3.97 -22.48
C LYS A 655 -29.91 -3.32 -22.13
N GLU A 656 -29.98 -2.51 -21.06
CA GLU A 656 -31.15 -1.72 -20.67
C GLU A 656 -31.24 -0.34 -21.38
N GLY A 657 -30.23 0.03 -22.18
CA GLY A 657 -30.15 1.35 -22.81
C GLY A 657 -29.50 2.43 -21.93
N MET A 658 -28.83 2.05 -20.83
CA MET A 658 -28.11 3.01 -19.99
C MET A 658 -26.72 3.31 -20.59
N PRO A 659 -26.33 4.59 -20.83
CA PRO A 659 -25.03 4.92 -21.41
C PRO A 659 -23.84 4.50 -20.55
N VAL A 660 -22.78 4.02 -21.20
CA VAL A 660 -21.58 3.53 -20.49
C VAL A 660 -20.54 4.64 -20.33
N LEU A 661 -19.98 4.86 -19.13
CA LEU A 661 -18.86 5.80 -18.95
C LEU A 661 -17.63 5.32 -19.73
N GLN A 662 -16.93 6.21 -20.44
CA GLN A 662 -15.84 5.82 -21.36
C GLN A 662 -14.67 5.14 -20.63
N TRP A 663 -14.29 5.61 -19.44
CA TRP A 663 -13.24 4.94 -18.64
C TRP A 663 -13.68 3.58 -18.11
N LEU A 664 -14.97 3.43 -17.78
CA LEU A 664 -15.55 2.19 -17.27
C LEU A 664 -15.70 1.14 -18.38
N PHE A 665 -16.05 1.59 -19.59
CA PHE A 665 -16.00 0.77 -20.81
C PHE A 665 -14.59 0.22 -21.07
N LEU A 666 -13.55 1.05 -20.91
CA LEU A 666 -12.15 0.66 -21.13
C LEU A 666 -11.63 -0.37 -20.11
N ARG A 667 -12.24 -0.47 -18.93
CA ARG A 667 -11.94 -1.54 -17.95
C ARG A 667 -12.54 -2.90 -18.33
N GLY A 668 -13.60 -2.91 -19.15
CA GLY A 668 -14.32 -4.12 -19.56
C GLY A 668 -15.22 -4.76 -18.49
N ASP A 669 -15.27 -4.23 -17.26
CA ASP A 669 -16.09 -4.75 -16.15
C ASP A 669 -17.43 -4.01 -15.95
N TYR A 670 -17.78 -3.11 -16.89
CA TYR A 670 -18.87 -2.14 -16.75
C TYR A 670 -20.23 -2.74 -16.43
N ASP A 671 -20.63 -3.84 -17.08
CA ASP A 671 -21.97 -4.47 -16.91
C ASP A 671 -22.26 -4.93 -15.46
N THR A 672 -21.24 -4.99 -14.59
CA THR A 672 -21.41 -5.38 -13.17
C THR A 672 -21.95 -4.25 -12.27
N TYR A 673 -22.08 -3.02 -12.79
CA TYR A 673 -22.36 -1.82 -11.99
C TYR A 673 -23.71 -1.12 -12.31
N TYR A 674 -24.45 -1.60 -13.30
CA TYR A 674 -25.62 -0.93 -13.91
C TYR A 674 -26.98 -1.42 -13.39
#